data_AF-A0A267ETM0-F1
#
_entry.id   AF-A0A267ETM0-F1
#
_cell.length_a   1.000
_cell.length_b   1.000
_cell.length_c   1.000
_cell.angle_alpha   90.00
_cell.angle_beta   90.00
_cell.angle_gamma   90.00
#
_symmetry.space_group_name_H-M   'P 1'
#
loop_
_entity.id
_entity.type
_entity.pdbx_description
1 polymer ?
#
loop_
_entity_poly.entity_id
_entity_poly.type
_entity_poly.pdbx_seq_one_letter_code
_entity_poly.pdbx_strand_id
1 'polypeptide(L)'
;MSEASNDESIDDLCQLSVQSCQNMCHSLHRRYIRSQIYTWCGANTLVAVNPCQPLPELYTESVLNYCLTASQTQSLLTKQPPHVYGLAAVAYHNLLVNSSTSSCAGEGTNAQTLIVSGVSGSGKTESSKHLLRFLSHASSSLSCQQDCSQTEPIESVIEAVNPLLECFGNACTDENENSSRFGRHLELRFNRQGRLLGGQIRVLLLERGRALQPCADASQQQQLQHWRDRPFYSLLCCLYDTDFRADLNDENLDKRLSLIVDPGLHSGHRPLSPSHSWTKVAPLLNRFLSAATASREVARLLAGILLLARLPITTSSGARDSISDKLDENSPAEFLSESFADAEAAACSGLGLSEAGQLLACLAGARIESGRGSVFVRACTIRECAGRRDAVCRFLYGSLFAYLVGRINRCIQAGDANDATASSTIGILDLYGFENFLGRNGLDQLLINFANERLQQFYLNHFVLAAKQEYTAERLPWEGDIDPVEDEFNSLDSANSLVELSVVTEAIGQAERCLTALEELCRLNRPDRQLADRLNCSSSNGDFSIRHFAGKVAYSIQQFPAHNRDRCPPELVSLLREQTQSLMLREILTDSASNATVSSFVLAGVSVKFRQDLARLIDRLRSTRPLWIRCLRPSLVRFDMMMETGAGWSDEDVAKQLESCGLLPATRAARRLHPVRLTYAEFLTRYGCLMLARRDPHPRPLNSPSPAEFELAYRRQNDLPTTPSRTPERLLRRRTGASPADHQRRLAAGILTGRLAGKACPPVRFGRQFGRGKLFLTAGQAAELDRQLAQHRSASAVRLQRAVRTWLLARRHRQRQRQAPQKTESFVKRRQELVELANANCQQEQQEQQQQQRSTAPGFVSRHRLGRQCRRLSEASRRQLFRGPTRAERLLPYARQRGLAAARGLEDALDDDLE
;
A
#
# COMPACT_ATOMS: atom_id res chain seq x y z
N MET A 1 35.05 -8.20 6.37
CA MET A 1 34.68 -6.89 6.97
C MET A 1 35.33 -5.79 6.16
N SER A 2 34.61 -4.67 6.04
CA SER A 2 34.93 -3.37 5.40
C SER A 2 35.14 -3.33 3.88
N GLU A 3 34.04 -3.16 3.14
CA GLU A 3 33.89 -2.15 2.07
C GLU A 3 32.44 -2.22 1.52
N ALA A 4 31.48 -1.77 2.32
CA ALA A 4 30.09 -1.52 1.92
C ALA A 4 29.75 -0.06 2.19
N SER A 5 30.53 0.86 1.61
CA SER A 5 30.31 2.30 1.72
C SER A 5 29.66 2.82 0.44
N ASN A 6 28.34 2.66 0.35
CA ASN A 6 27.36 3.51 -0.36
C ASN A 6 26.02 2.75 -0.41
N ASP A 7 25.33 2.71 0.72
CA ASP A 7 24.12 1.91 0.94
C ASP A 7 22.89 2.83 0.82
N GLU A 8 22.63 3.29 -0.41
CA GLU A 8 21.42 4.05 -0.77
C GLU A 8 20.19 3.15 -0.62
N SER A 9 19.12 3.68 -0.01
CA SER A 9 17.82 3.02 -0.01
C SER A 9 17.36 2.82 -1.46
N ILE A 10 17.28 1.56 -1.89
CA ILE A 10 16.80 1.22 -3.22
C ILE A 10 15.28 1.38 -3.24
N ASP A 11 14.75 2.05 -4.27
CA ASP A 11 13.30 2.26 -4.45
C ASP A 11 12.63 1.07 -5.13
N ASP A 12 13.38 0.20 -5.83
CA ASP A 12 12.86 -0.98 -6.53
C ASP A 12 13.67 -2.24 -6.23
N LEU A 13 13.05 -3.23 -5.59
CA LEU A 13 13.68 -4.49 -5.19
C LEU A 13 14.27 -5.28 -6.38
N CYS A 14 13.76 -5.08 -7.60
CA CYS A 14 14.33 -5.72 -8.79
C CYS A 14 15.76 -5.23 -9.12
N GLN A 15 16.17 -4.08 -8.58
CA GLN A 15 17.48 -3.47 -8.79
C GLN A 15 18.56 -4.00 -7.82
N LEU A 16 18.20 -4.86 -6.86
CA LEU A 16 19.17 -5.47 -5.94
C LEU A 16 20.23 -6.29 -6.69
N SER A 17 21.48 -6.10 -6.29
CA SER A 17 22.65 -6.77 -6.88
C SER A 17 22.65 -8.29 -6.66
N VAL A 18 22.09 -8.75 -5.54
CA VAL A 18 21.90 -10.16 -5.16
C VAL A 18 20.46 -10.33 -4.66
N GLN A 19 19.68 -11.16 -5.35
CA GLN A 19 18.27 -11.42 -5.04
C GLN A 19 18.17 -12.55 -4.00
N SER A 20 18.14 -12.17 -2.72
CA SER A 20 17.95 -13.06 -1.58
C SER A 20 16.96 -12.44 -0.59
N CYS A 21 16.27 -13.29 0.19
CA CYS A 21 15.36 -12.84 1.24
C CYS A 21 16.06 -11.91 2.22
N GLN A 22 17.30 -12.24 2.60
CA GLN A 22 18.10 -11.44 3.53
C GLN A 22 18.38 -10.03 3.00
N ASN A 23 18.73 -9.88 1.72
CA ASN A 23 19.01 -8.56 1.13
C ASN A 23 17.73 -7.74 0.92
N MET A 24 16.65 -8.40 0.50
CA MET A 24 15.33 -7.75 0.38
C MET A 24 14.84 -7.28 1.75
N CYS A 25 14.91 -8.14 2.76
CA CYS A 25 14.55 -7.82 4.14
C CYS A 25 15.41 -6.67 4.67
N HIS A 26 16.73 -6.71 4.48
CA HIS A 26 17.63 -5.62 4.88
C HIS A 26 17.26 -4.29 4.21
N SER A 27 16.97 -4.31 2.91
CA SER A 27 16.57 -3.11 2.17
C SER A 27 15.24 -2.54 2.70
N LEU A 28 14.23 -3.39 2.88
CA LEU A 28 12.93 -3.00 3.43
C LEU A 28 13.06 -2.48 4.87
N HIS A 29 13.86 -3.14 5.72
CA HIS A 29 14.09 -2.73 7.11
C HIS A 29 14.71 -1.32 7.17
N ARG A 30 15.72 -1.02 6.34
CA ARG A 30 16.32 0.32 6.29
C ARG A 30 15.35 1.40 5.85
N ARG A 31 14.47 1.10 4.89
CA ARG A 31 13.42 2.01 4.45
C ARG A 31 12.37 2.21 5.55
N TYR A 32 11.99 1.13 6.22
CA TYR A 32 11.04 1.12 7.34
C TYR A 32 11.51 2.04 8.49
N ILE A 33 12.78 1.95 8.90
CA ILE A 33 13.38 2.83 9.94
C ILE A 33 13.31 4.31 9.54
N ARG A 34 13.29 4.63 8.24
CA ARG A 34 13.17 6.00 7.70
C ARG A 34 11.73 6.40 7.39
N SER A 35 10.74 5.66 7.88
CA SER A 35 9.31 5.85 7.59
C SER A 35 8.96 5.76 6.09
N GLN A 36 9.80 5.10 5.29
CA GLN A 36 9.56 4.83 3.87
C GLN A 36 8.93 3.45 3.71
N ILE A 37 7.61 3.39 3.90
CA ILE A 37 6.89 2.10 3.95
C ILE A 37 6.61 1.46 2.58
N TYR A 38 6.77 2.22 1.50
CA TYR A 38 6.49 1.78 0.13
C TYR A 38 7.79 1.50 -0.63
N THR A 39 7.81 0.40 -1.39
CA THR A 39 8.95 0.02 -2.25
C THR A 39 8.43 -0.64 -3.53
N TRP A 40 8.95 -0.28 -4.69
CA TRP A 40 8.61 -0.95 -5.94
C TRP A 40 9.19 -2.37 -5.99
N CYS A 41 8.53 -3.24 -6.74
CA CYS A 41 9.05 -4.55 -7.12
C CYS A 41 8.74 -4.76 -8.61
N GLY A 42 9.55 -4.14 -9.46
CA GLY A 42 9.28 -4.05 -10.90
C GLY A 42 8.14 -3.08 -11.21
N ALA A 43 7.60 -3.16 -12.44
CA ALA A 43 6.70 -2.14 -12.98
C ALA A 43 5.24 -2.22 -12.48
N ASN A 44 4.78 -3.40 -12.03
CA ASN A 44 3.37 -3.67 -11.76
C ASN A 44 3.09 -4.09 -10.30
N THR A 45 4.10 -4.06 -9.42
CA THR A 45 3.97 -4.51 -8.03
C THR A 45 4.56 -3.47 -7.08
N LEU A 46 3.78 -3.10 -6.06
CA LEU A 46 4.18 -2.26 -4.94
C LEU A 46 4.22 -3.10 -3.66
N VAL A 47 5.30 -3.02 -2.90
CA VAL A 47 5.42 -3.58 -1.56
C VAL A 47 5.08 -2.49 -0.55
N ALA A 48 4.19 -2.79 0.39
CA ALA A 48 3.75 -1.88 1.44
C ALA A 48 3.98 -2.56 2.80
N VAL A 49 4.84 -1.99 3.64
CA VAL A 49 5.05 -2.50 5.01
C VAL A 49 4.17 -1.72 5.97
N ASN A 50 3.37 -2.40 6.78
CA ASN A 50 2.53 -1.73 7.78
C ASN A 50 3.42 -0.95 8.79
N PRO A 51 3.31 0.40 8.88
CA PRO A 51 4.08 1.18 9.85
C PRO A 51 3.65 0.95 11.30
N CYS A 52 2.49 0.32 11.54
CA CYS A 52 1.90 0.16 12.87
C CYS A 52 1.59 1.49 13.59
N GLN A 53 1.67 2.61 12.88
CA GLN A 53 1.40 3.96 13.36
C GLN A 53 0.92 4.86 12.21
N PRO A 54 0.14 5.91 12.48
CA PRO A 54 -0.29 6.84 11.44
C PRO A 54 0.89 7.66 10.91
N LEU A 55 1.01 7.74 9.57
CA LEU A 55 1.99 8.57 8.86
C LEU A 55 1.28 9.61 7.97
N PRO A 56 0.68 10.67 8.54
CA PRO A 56 -0.16 11.61 7.79
C PRO A 56 0.60 12.37 6.69
N GLU A 57 1.91 12.57 6.87
CA GLU A 57 2.79 13.28 5.93
C GLU A 57 2.81 12.64 4.53
N LEU A 58 2.63 11.31 4.46
CA LEU A 58 2.60 10.56 3.20
C LEU A 58 1.29 10.75 2.42
N TYR A 59 0.21 11.18 3.10
CA TYR A 59 -1.14 11.22 2.54
C TYR A 59 -1.73 12.64 2.50
N THR A 60 -0.86 13.63 2.34
CA THR A 60 -1.23 15.03 2.19
C THR A 60 -1.79 15.32 0.79
N GLU A 61 -2.59 16.38 0.66
CA GLU A 61 -3.16 16.78 -0.63
C GLU A 61 -2.09 17.16 -1.67
N SER A 62 -0.92 17.66 -1.23
CA SER A 62 0.20 17.95 -2.12
C SER A 62 0.74 16.69 -2.79
N VAL A 63 0.81 15.57 -2.07
CA VAL A 63 1.22 14.26 -2.62
C VAL A 63 0.16 13.73 -3.60
N LEU A 64 -1.13 13.85 -3.27
CA LEU A 64 -2.22 13.51 -4.18
C LEU A 64 -2.13 14.28 -5.50
N ASN A 65 -1.98 15.60 -5.43
CA ASN A 65 -1.87 16.48 -6.60
C ASN A 65 -0.61 16.21 -7.43
N TYR A 66 0.51 15.92 -6.77
CA TYR A 66 1.74 15.49 -7.44
C TYR A 66 1.52 14.19 -8.24
N CYS A 67 0.87 13.19 -7.62
CA CYS A 67 0.56 11.93 -8.30
C CYS A 67 -0.45 12.08 -9.44
N LEU A 68 -1.45 12.94 -9.27
CA LEU A 68 -2.41 13.26 -10.31
C LEU A 68 -1.74 13.94 -11.51
N THR A 69 -0.86 14.91 -11.27
CA THR A 69 -0.10 15.58 -12.33
C THR A 69 0.79 14.59 -13.08
N ALA A 70 1.45 13.69 -12.36
CA ALA A 70 2.26 12.66 -13.00
C ALA A 70 1.44 11.72 -13.88
N SER A 71 0.19 11.40 -13.49
CA SER A 71 -0.72 10.55 -14.27
C SER A 71 -1.06 11.10 -15.66
N GLN A 72 -0.76 12.38 -15.95
CA GLN A 72 -0.99 12.97 -17.26
C GLN A 72 0.03 12.51 -18.31
N THR A 73 1.24 12.09 -17.92
CA THR A 73 2.29 11.69 -18.87
C THR A 73 3.10 10.48 -18.41
N GLN A 74 3.34 9.55 -19.34
CA GLN A 74 4.12 8.33 -19.09
C GLN A 74 5.54 8.62 -18.53
N SER A 75 6.18 9.72 -18.97
CA SER A 75 7.53 10.09 -18.51
C SER A 75 7.60 10.57 -17.06
N LEU A 76 6.50 11.09 -16.51
CA LEU A 76 6.44 11.51 -15.10
C LEU A 76 6.09 10.33 -14.20
N LEU A 77 5.24 9.41 -14.67
CA LEU A 77 4.90 8.17 -13.97
C LEU A 77 6.13 7.30 -13.67
N THR A 78 7.06 7.15 -14.62
CA THR A 78 8.27 6.32 -14.42
C THR A 78 9.26 6.91 -13.41
N LYS A 79 9.10 8.19 -13.03
CA LYS A 79 10.01 8.91 -12.13
C LYS A 79 9.47 9.06 -10.71
N GLN A 80 8.27 8.55 -10.43
CA GLN A 80 7.67 8.73 -9.12
C GLN A 80 8.34 7.86 -8.05
N PRO A 81 8.54 8.39 -6.84
CA PRO A 81 8.94 7.57 -5.71
C PRO A 81 7.86 6.50 -5.43
N PRO A 82 8.23 5.37 -4.79
CA PRO A 82 7.28 4.31 -4.47
C PRO A 82 6.17 4.84 -3.58
N HIS A 83 4.92 4.73 -4.06
CA HIS A 83 3.76 5.17 -3.30
C HIS A 83 2.48 4.49 -3.79
N VAL A 84 1.52 4.27 -2.88
CA VAL A 84 0.20 3.71 -3.23
C VAL A 84 -0.55 4.58 -4.24
N TYR A 85 -0.48 5.91 -4.10
CA TYR A 85 -1.02 6.86 -5.07
C TYR A 85 -0.29 6.84 -6.41
N GLY A 86 1.00 6.49 -6.43
CA GLY A 86 1.74 6.29 -7.68
C GLY A 86 1.19 5.09 -8.46
N LEU A 87 0.91 3.98 -7.76
CA LEU A 87 0.30 2.81 -8.40
C LEU A 87 -1.14 3.11 -8.88
N ALA A 88 -1.92 3.85 -8.09
CA ALA A 88 -3.24 4.33 -8.50
C ALA A 88 -3.18 5.26 -9.73
N ALA A 89 -2.17 6.14 -9.79
CA ALA A 89 -1.91 7.01 -10.93
C ALA A 89 -1.55 6.21 -12.19
N VAL A 90 -0.82 5.10 -12.06
CA VAL A 90 -0.56 4.18 -13.18
C VAL A 90 -1.85 3.53 -13.67
N ALA A 91 -2.72 3.04 -12.78
CA ALA A 91 -4.03 2.50 -13.15
C ALA A 91 -4.88 3.55 -13.89
N TYR A 92 -4.95 4.76 -13.34
CA TYR A 92 -5.74 5.85 -13.89
C TYR A 92 -5.21 6.31 -15.26
N HIS A 93 -3.89 6.44 -15.41
CA HIS A 93 -3.26 6.76 -16.69
C HIS A 93 -3.56 5.72 -17.76
N ASN A 94 -3.42 4.42 -17.45
CA ASN A 94 -3.71 3.35 -18.39
C ASN A 94 -5.18 3.39 -18.85
N LEU A 95 -6.10 3.72 -17.94
CA LEU A 95 -7.51 3.89 -18.26
C LEU A 95 -7.73 5.04 -19.26
N LEU A 96 -7.08 6.20 -19.05
CA LEU A 96 -7.22 7.39 -19.89
C LEU A 96 -6.53 7.27 -21.26
N VAL A 97 -5.36 6.65 -21.33
CA VAL A 97 -4.64 6.50 -22.60
C VAL A 97 -5.40 5.57 -23.53
N ASN A 98 -5.88 4.44 -23.02
CA ASN A 98 -6.56 3.44 -23.83
C ASN A 98 -7.98 3.86 -24.26
N SER A 99 -8.61 4.80 -23.55
CA SER A 99 -9.89 5.41 -23.96
C SER A 99 -9.74 6.34 -25.17
N SER A 100 -8.54 6.90 -25.42
CA SER A 100 -8.27 7.84 -26.52
C SER A 100 -7.88 7.17 -27.84
N THR A 101 -7.30 5.97 -27.82
CA THR A 101 -6.78 5.24 -29.00
C THR A 101 -7.72 4.18 -29.57
N SER A 102 -8.88 3.92 -28.94
CA SER A 102 -9.79 2.81 -29.27
C SER A 102 -10.86 3.18 -30.33
N SER A 103 -10.43 3.74 -31.47
CA SER A 103 -11.22 3.74 -32.72
C SER A 103 -10.91 2.56 -33.65
N CYS A 104 -9.93 1.73 -33.30
CA CYS A 104 -9.58 0.52 -34.04
C CYS A 104 -9.81 -0.72 -33.16
N ALA A 105 -10.77 -1.55 -33.55
CA ALA A 105 -11.09 -2.83 -32.92
C ALA A 105 -9.83 -3.73 -32.88
N GLY A 106 -9.30 -3.97 -31.68
CA GLY A 106 -8.13 -4.83 -31.47
C GLY A 106 -7.87 -5.10 -29.99
N GLU A 107 -8.63 -6.02 -29.41
CA GLU A 107 -8.26 -7.00 -28.34
C GLU A 107 -7.52 -6.56 -27.05
N GLY A 108 -7.47 -5.27 -26.70
CA GLY A 108 -7.00 -4.82 -25.38
C GLY A 108 -8.15 -4.33 -24.51
N THR A 109 -8.47 -5.02 -23.41
CA THR A 109 -9.48 -4.55 -22.45
C THR A 109 -8.96 -3.32 -21.69
N ASN A 110 -9.75 -2.24 -21.65
CA ASN A 110 -9.41 -1.01 -20.92
C ASN A 110 -9.46 -1.17 -19.39
N ALA A 111 -10.02 -2.27 -18.89
CA ALA A 111 -10.24 -2.51 -17.48
C ALA A 111 -8.93 -2.73 -16.73
N GLN A 112 -8.75 -2.02 -15.61
CA GLN A 112 -7.64 -2.20 -14.69
C GLN A 112 -8.13 -2.93 -13.43
N THR A 113 -7.27 -3.66 -12.73
CA THR A 113 -7.59 -4.16 -11.39
C THR A 113 -6.39 -4.00 -10.45
N LEU A 114 -6.62 -3.36 -9.31
CA LEU A 114 -5.67 -3.22 -8.22
C LEU A 114 -5.92 -4.33 -7.20
N ILE A 115 -4.98 -5.26 -7.08
CA ILE A 115 -5.09 -6.43 -6.20
C ILE A 115 -4.26 -6.18 -4.94
N VAL A 116 -4.93 -6.10 -3.79
CA VAL A 116 -4.31 -5.92 -2.48
C VAL A 116 -4.24 -7.28 -1.79
N SER A 117 -3.04 -7.70 -1.41
CA SER A 117 -2.79 -9.04 -0.85
C SER A 117 -1.73 -9.00 0.24
N GLY A 118 -1.75 -9.98 1.14
CA GLY A 118 -0.83 -10.07 2.27
C GLY A 118 -1.49 -10.75 3.49
N VAL A 119 -0.68 -11.09 4.49
CA VAL A 119 -1.15 -11.74 5.73
C VAL A 119 -2.14 -10.85 6.52
N SER A 120 -2.87 -11.43 7.47
CA SER A 120 -3.79 -10.66 8.31
C SER A 120 -3.06 -9.56 9.10
N GLY A 121 -3.66 -8.38 9.22
CA GLY A 121 -3.05 -7.23 9.90
C GLY A 121 -1.92 -6.50 9.15
N SER A 122 -1.62 -6.83 7.89
CA SER A 122 -0.56 -6.16 7.12
C SER A 122 -0.94 -4.80 6.50
N GLY A 123 -2.13 -4.26 6.78
CA GLY A 123 -2.57 -2.95 6.27
C GLY A 123 -3.23 -2.96 4.89
N LYS A 124 -3.81 -4.11 4.48
CA LYS A 124 -4.55 -4.25 3.21
C LYS A 124 -5.70 -3.25 3.08
N THR A 125 -6.60 -3.23 4.07
CA THR A 125 -7.79 -2.36 4.08
C THR A 125 -7.42 -0.88 4.04
N GLU A 126 -6.37 -0.46 4.76
CA GLU A 126 -5.87 0.93 4.70
C GLU A 126 -5.28 1.28 3.33
N SER A 127 -4.56 0.35 2.71
CA SER A 127 -4.08 0.53 1.33
C SER A 127 -5.25 0.69 0.34
N SER A 128 -6.31 -0.11 0.47
CA SER A 128 -7.55 0.00 -0.31
C SER A 128 -8.23 1.37 -0.11
N LYS A 129 -8.28 1.89 1.13
CA LYS A 129 -8.82 3.23 1.44
C LYS A 129 -8.02 4.33 0.75
N HIS A 130 -6.69 4.24 0.76
CA HIS A 130 -5.85 5.22 0.06
C HIS A 130 -6.01 5.16 -1.46
N LEU A 131 -6.13 3.96 -2.06
CA LEU A 131 -6.44 3.83 -3.48
C LEU A 131 -7.76 4.54 -3.84
N LEU A 132 -8.80 4.31 -3.04
CA LEU A 132 -10.09 4.96 -3.22
C LEU A 132 -9.99 6.48 -3.12
N ARG A 133 -9.32 6.99 -2.08
CA ARG A 133 -9.12 8.42 -1.88
C ARG A 133 -8.46 9.10 -3.09
N PHE A 134 -7.45 8.46 -3.70
CA PHE A 134 -6.81 8.99 -4.90
C PHE A 134 -7.75 9.01 -6.10
N LEU A 135 -8.47 7.92 -6.36
CA LEU A 135 -9.38 7.82 -7.51
C LEU A 135 -10.56 8.80 -7.38
N SER A 136 -11.09 8.96 -6.17
CA SER A 136 -12.09 9.98 -5.84
C SER A 136 -11.55 11.39 -6.09
N HIS A 137 -10.35 11.71 -5.61
CA HIS A 137 -9.72 13.02 -5.81
C HIS A 137 -9.45 13.33 -7.29
N ALA A 138 -9.02 12.33 -8.06
CA ALA A 138 -8.80 12.44 -9.50
C ALA A 138 -10.11 12.76 -10.25
N SER A 139 -11.22 12.13 -9.86
CA SER A 139 -12.56 12.41 -10.39
C SER A 139 -13.03 13.82 -10.06
N SER A 140 -12.98 14.22 -8.78
CA SER A 140 -13.45 15.53 -8.31
C SER A 140 -12.66 16.70 -8.89
N SER A 141 -11.38 16.48 -9.26
CA SER A 141 -10.56 17.50 -9.92
C SER A 141 -11.02 17.82 -11.36
N LEU A 142 -11.84 16.97 -11.97
CA LEU A 142 -12.38 17.14 -13.32
C LEU A 142 -13.79 17.74 -13.34
N SER A 143 -14.54 17.65 -12.25
CA SER A 143 -15.87 18.27 -12.15
C SER A 143 -15.74 19.78 -11.97
N CYS A 144 -16.07 20.54 -13.02
CA CYS A 144 -16.35 21.97 -12.90
C CYS A 144 -17.58 22.17 -11.99
N GLN A 145 -17.57 23.21 -11.15
CA GLN A 145 -18.57 23.56 -10.12
C GLN A 145 -20.00 23.88 -10.65
N GLN A 146 -20.53 23.16 -11.64
CA GLN A 146 -21.80 23.52 -12.31
C GLN A 146 -22.93 22.49 -12.21
N ASP A 147 -22.74 21.32 -11.60
CA ASP A 147 -23.88 20.43 -11.29
C ASP A 147 -24.42 20.76 -9.89
N CYS A 148 -25.28 21.77 -9.80
CA CYS A 148 -26.05 22.15 -8.61
C CYS A 148 -27.24 21.21 -8.33
N SER A 149 -27.08 19.91 -8.56
CA SER A 149 -28.02 18.89 -8.07
C SER A 149 -27.76 18.64 -6.58
N GLN A 150 -28.81 18.59 -5.76
CA GLN A 150 -28.77 18.32 -4.32
C GLN A 150 -28.27 16.91 -3.94
N THR A 151 -27.64 16.18 -4.87
CA THR A 151 -27.17 14.81 -4.70
C THR A 151 -25.72 14.80 -4.24
N GLU A 152 -25.48 14.10 -3.13
CA GLU A 152 -24.15 13.89 -2.57
C GLU A 152 -23.18 13.26 -3.61
N PRO A 153 -21.90 13.69 -3.67
CA PRO A 153 -20.92 13.12 -4.58
C PRO A 153 -20.78 11.60 -4.39
N ILE A 154 -20.66 10.87 -5.49
CA ILE A 154 -20.56 9.41 -5.48
C ILE A 154 -19.33 8.92 -4.70
N GLU A 155 -18.29 9.72 -4.66
CA GLU A 155 -17.06 9.50 -3.90
C GLU A 155 -17.33 9.33 -2.39
N SER A 156 -18.14 10.20 -1.78
CA SER A 156 -18.46 10.11 -0.34
C SER A 156 -19.42 8.97 -0.04
N VAL A 157 -20.30 8.62 -0.98
CA VAL A 157 -21.14 7.41 -0.90
C VAL A 157 -20.25 6.17 -0.78
N ILE A 158 -19.21 6.05 -1.61
CA ILE A 158 -18.32 4.88 -1.63
C ILE A 158 -17.48 4.78 -0.35
N GLU A 159 -16.99 5.91 0.18
CA GLU A 159 -16.24 5.93 1.44
C GLU A 159 -17.13 5.54 2.65
N ALA A 160 -18.38 6.00 2.66
CA ALA A 160 -19.36 5.71 3.71
C ALA A 160 -19.77 4.23 3.80
N VAL A 161 -19.47 3.41 2.79
CA VAL A 161 -19.79 1.98 2.80
C VAL A 161 -18.85 1.16 3.69
N ASN A 162 -17.61 1.62 3.91
CA ASN A 162 -16.59 0.83 4.62
C ASN A 162 -17.01 0.46 6.05
N PRO A 163 -17.48 1.40 6.91
CA PRO A 163 -17.91 1.05 8.27
C PRO A 163 -19.03 0.02 8.31
N LEU A 164 -19.94 0.07 7.33
CA LEU A 164 -21.06 -0.87 7.23
C LEU A 164 -20.57 -2.27 6.87
N LEU A 165 -19.68 -2.41 5.87
CA LEU A 165 -19.12 -3.71 5.52
C LEU A 165 -18.17 -4.26 6.59
N GLU A 166 -17.42 -3.40 7.28
CA GLU A 166 -16.56 -3.81 8.41
C GLU A 166 -17.41 -4.31 9.60
N CYS A 167 -18.57 -3.69 9.87
CA CYS A 167 -19.48 -4.10 10.94
C CYS A 167 -20.12 -5.47 10.70
N PHE A 168 -20.56 -5.74 9.46
CA PHE A 168 -21.26 -6.99 9.11
C PHE A 168 -20.35 -8.06 8.48
N GLY A 169 -19.06 -7.79 8.27
CA GLY A 169 -18.19 -8.70 7.53
C GLY A 169 -16.82 -8.95 8.16
N ASN A 170 -16.43 -8.18 9.17
CA ASN A 170 -15.17 -8.42 9.90
C ASN A 170 -15.43 -9.14 11.23
N ALA A 171 -14.41 -9.88 11.68
CA ALA A 171 -14.39 -10.55 12.98
C ALA A 171 -12.99 -10.44 13.60
N CYS A 172 -12.91 -10.62 14.93
CA CYS A 172 -11.64 -10.86 15.58
C CYS A 172 -11.11 -12.23 15.16
N THR A 173 -9.79 -12.39 15.19
CA THR A 173 -9.06 -13.65 15.04
C THR A 173 -7.89 -13.61 16.01
N ASP A 174 -7.26 -14.75 16.29
CA ASP A 174 -6.09 -14.82 17.18
C ASP A 174 -4.95 -13.85 16.75
N GLU A 175 -4.84 -13.54 15.46
CA GLU A 175 -3.77 -12.71 14.87
C GLU A 175 -4.15 -11.25 14.57
N ASN A 176 -5.45 -10.96 14.42
CA ASN A 176 -5.97 -9.66 13.97
C ASN A 176 -7.37 -9.40 14.55
N GLU A 177 -7.52 -8.27 15.26
CA GLU A 177 -8.77 -7.88 15.92
C GLU A 177 -9.87 -7.42 14.95
N ASN A 178 -9.50 -6.96 13.75
CA ASN A 178 -10.45 -6.51 12.72
C ASN A 178 -10.16 -7.20 11.39
N SER A 179 -10.29 -8.52 11.36
CA SER A 179 -10.02 -9.36 10.19
C SER A 179 -11.24 -9.43 9.28
N SER A 180 -11.12 -8.97 8.03
CA SER A 180 -12.18 -9.16 7.03
C SER A 180 -12.39 -10.63 6.72
N ARG A 181 -13.64 -11.10 6.88
CA ARG A 181 -14.05 -12.50 6.65
C ARG A 181 -14.85 -12.67 5.36
N PHE A 182 -14.67 -11.72 4.45
CA PHE A 182 -15.17 -11.74 3.09
C PHE A 182 -14.15 -11.06 2.18
N GLY A 183 -14.11 -11.51 0.94
CA GLY A 183 -13.45 -10.81 -0.15
C GLY A 183 -14.33 -9.69 -0.70
N ARG A 184 -13.73 -8.55 -1.00
CA ARG A 184 -14.40 -7.41 -1.60
C ARG A 184 -13.76 -7.06 -2.93
N HIS A 185 -14.55 -7.09 -3.99
CA HIS A 185 -14.17 -6.51 -5.27
C HIS A 185 -15.04 -5.28 -5.54
N LEU A 186 -14.44 -4.10 -5.41
CA LEU A 186 -15.08 -2.82 -5.71
C LEU A 186 -14.69 -2.40 -7.13
N GLU A 187 -15.67 -2.42 -8.03
CA GLU A 187 -15.50 -2.05 -9.43
C GLU A 187 -15.99 -0.62 -9.64
N LEU A 188 -15.09 0.31 -9.93
CA LEU A 188 -15.39 1.70 -10.20
C LEU A 188 -15.50 1.92 -11.72
N ARG A 189 -16.52 2.67 -12.15
CA ARG A 189 -16.80 2.97 -13.56
C ARG A 189 -16.46 4.41 -13.86
N PHE A 190 -15.67 4.63 -14.88
CA PHE A 190 -15.23 5.96 -15.32
C PHE A 190 -15.70 6.23 -16.74
N ASN A 191 -16.05 7.48 -17.03
CA ASN A 191 -16.27 7.92 -18.41
C ASN A 191 -14.93 8.10 -19.16
N ARG A 192 -15.00 8.42 -20.45
CA ARG A 192 -13.79 8.64 -21.29
C ARG A 192 -12.89 9.78 -20.79
N GLN A 193 -13.45 10.75 -20.08
CA GLN A 193 -12.72 11.90 -19.52
C GLN A 193 -12.06 11.56 -18.17
N GLY A 194 -12.37 10.40 -17.57
CA GLY A 194 -11.85 10.00 -16.26
C GLY A 194 -12.68 10.44 -15.06
N ARG A 195 -13.92 10.94 -15.26
CA ARG A 195 -14.87 11.23 -14.18
C ARG A 195 -15.49 9.91 -13.69
N LEU A 196 -15.61 9.76 -12.38
CA LEU A 196 -16.27 8.62 -11.75
C LEU A 196 -17.79 8.72 -11.97
N LEU A 197 -18.35 7.72 -12.63
CA LEU A 197 -19.80 7.63 -12.90
C LEU A 197 -20.53 6.87 -11.79
N GLY A 198 -19.84 5.95 -11.12
CA GLY A 198 -20.46 5.00 -10.21
C GLY A 198 -19.61 3.76 -10.05
N GLY A 199 -20.23 2.69 -9.58
CA GLY A 199 -19.51 1.46 -9.28
C GLY A 199 -20.39 0.34 -8.77
N GLN A 200 -19.75 -0.78 -8.46
CA GLN A 200 -20.39 -1.98 -7.97
C GLN A 200 -19.47 -2.71 -6.99
N ILE A 201 -20.02 -3.11 -5.86
CA ILE A 201 -19.37 -3.96 -4.87
C ILE A 201 -19.84 -5.39 -5.11
N ARG A 202 -18.87 -6.29 -5.30
CA ARG A 202 -19.08 -7.73 -5.34
C ARG A 202 -18.42 -8.32 -4.11
N VAL A 203 -19.25 -8.93 -3.26
CA VAL A 203 -18.78 -9.74 -2.15
C VAL A 203 -18.43 -11.12 -2.66
N LEU A 204 -17.30 -11.62 -2.20
CA LEU A 204 -16.77 -12.93 -2.51
C LEU A 204 -16.53 -13.62 -1.17
N LEU A 205 -16.81 -14.93 -1.07
CA LEU A 205 -16.23 -15.77 -0.01
C LEU A 205 -16.56 -15.33 1.43
N LEU A 206 -17.84 -15.01 1.72
CA LEU A 206 -18.29 -14.70 3.09
C LEU A 206 -18.26 -15.96 3.97
N GLU A 207 -17.52 -15.90 5.07
CA GLU A 207 -17.41 -16.99 6.06
C GLU A 207 -18.67 -17.09 6.95
N ARG A 208 -19.75 -17.65 6.40
CA ARG A 208 -21.03 -17.82 7.12
C ARG A 208 -20.92 -18.78 8.32
N GLY A 209 -19.98 -19.74 8.30
CA GLY A 209 -19.84 -20.78 9.32
C GLY A 209 -19.49 -20.25 10.71
N ARG A 210 -18.73 -19.15 10.77
CA ARG A 210 -18.25 -18.52 12.02
C ARG A 210 -19.36 -17.89 12.85
N ALA A 211 -20.56 -17.83 12.30
CA ALA A 211 -21.71 -17.19 12.91
C ALA A 211 -22.26 -18.03 14.11
N LEU A 212 -22.09 -19.36 14.16
CA LEU A 212 -22.84 -20.19 15.11
C LEU A 212 -22.08 -21.45 15.56
N GLN A 213 -21.52 -21.40 16.77
CA GLN A 213 -21.49 -22.50 17.77
C GLN A 213 -20.40 -22.23 18.82
N PRO A 214 -20.69 -22.23 20.13
CA PRO A 214 -19.67 -22.53 21.14
C PRO A 214 -19.33 -24.03 21.13
N CYS A 215 -18.07 -24.35 21.39
CA CYS A 215 -17.72 -25.68 21.87
C CYS A 215 -18.29 -25.81 23.30
N ALA A 216 -19.25 -26.72 23.50
CA ALA A 216 -19.89 -26.94 24.80
C ALA A 216 -18.88 -27.44 25.87
N ASP A 217 -17.78 -28.07 25.42
CA ASP A 217 -16.78 -28.70 26.28
C ASP A 217 -15.52 -27.84 26.54
N ALA A 218 -15.52 -26.58 26.08
CA ALA A 218 -14.37 -25.68 26.22
C ALA A 218 -14.36 -24.94 27.57
N SER A 219 -13.17 -24.66 28.10
CA SER A 219 -13.05 -23.85 29.32
C SER A 219 -13.62 -22.44 29.11
N GLN A 220 -14.04 -21.76 30.19
CA GLN A 220 -14.66 -20.43 30.10
C GLN A 220 -13.80 -19.40 29.31
N GLN A 221 -12.48 -19.45 29.46
CA GLN A 221 -11.53 -18.64 28.66
C GLN A 221 -11.50 -19.03 27.17
N GLN A 222 -11.56 -20.33 26.85
CA GLN A 222 -11.62 -20.79 25.47
C GLN A 222 -12.96 -20.40 24.83
N GLN A 223 -14.07 -20.53 25.56
CA GLN A 223 -15.39 -20.07 25.11
C GLN A 223 -15.38 -18.57 24.80
N LEU A 224 -14.80 -17.73 25.68
CA LEU A 224 -14.61 -16.29 25.47
C LEU A 224 -13.77 -15.96 24.22
N GLN A 225 -12.68 -16.69 24.00
CA GLN A 225 -11.86 -16.56 22.78
C GLN A 225 -12.66 -16.94 21.53
N HIS A 226 -13.39 -18.06 21.57
CA HIS A 226 -14.28 -18.53 20.49
C HIS A 226 -15.42 -17.56 20.20
N TRP A 227 -15.78 -16.68 21.13
CA TRP A 227 -16.80 -15.65 20.92
C TRP A 227 -16.25 -14.44 20.18
N ARG A 228 -15.07 -13.94 20.56
CA ARG A 228 -14.40 -12.82 19.87
C ARG A 228 -14.21 -13.12 18.39
N ASP A 229 -13.91 -14.36 18.12
CA ASP A 229 -13.73 -14.95 16.82
C ASP A 229 -15.00 -15.02 15.95
N ARG A 230 -16.05 -14.20 16.14
CA ARG A 230 -17.32 -14.32 15.38
C ARG A 230 -17.75 -13.05 14.68
N PRO A 231 -18.35 -13.12 13.48
CA PRO A 231 -19.00 -11.97 12.85
C PRO A 231 -20.13 -11.40 13.72
N PHE A 232 -20.83 -12.26 14.47
CA PHE A 232 -21.81 -11.82 15.47
C PHE A 232 -21.17 -11.14 16.68
N TYR A 233 -19.86 -11.24 16.92
CA TYR A 233 -19.22 -10.56 18.06
C TYR A 233 -19.30 -9.05 17.93
N SER A 234 -19.05 -8.50 16.74
CA SER A 234 -19.22 -7.08 16.43
C SER A 234 -20.63 -6.60 16.77
N LEU A 235 -21.62 -7.45 16.49
CA LEU A 235 -23.04 -7.25 16.79
C LEU A 235 -23.38 -7.44 18.29
N LEU A 236 -22.76 -8.40 18.96
CA LEU A 236 -22.85 -8.59 20.41
C LEU A 236 -22.24 -7.40 21.15
N CYS A 237 -21.16 -6.80 20.62
CA CYS A 237 -20.61 -5.54 21.12
C CYS A 237 -21.61 -4.38 20.94
N CYS A 238 -22.39 -4.37 19.86
CA CYS A 238 -23.48 -3.39 19.67
C CYS A 238 -24.59 -3.56 20.72
N LEU A 239 -24.81 -4.75 21.31
CA LEU A 239 -25.79 -4.91 22.39
C LEU A 239 -25.45 -4.11 23.65
N TYR A 240 -24.18 -3.74 23.83
CA TYR A 240 -23.74 -2.85 24.91
C TYR A 240 -23.79 -1.37 24.52
N ASP A 241 -24.06 -1.06 23.25
CA ASP A 241 -24.27 0.30 22.76
C ASP A 241 -25.68 0.76 23.17
N THR A 242 -25.76 1.91 23.85
CA THR A 242 -27.02 2.46 24.35
C THR A 242 -28.00 2.77 23.23
N ASP A 243 -27.48 3.16 22.06
CA ASP A 243 -28.31 3.55 20.91
C ASP A 243 -28.88 2.31 20.21
N PHE A 244 -28.13 1.20 20.19
CA PHE A 244 -28.64 -0.09 19.70
C PHE A 244 -29.79 -0.61 20.57
N ARG A 245 -29.62 -0.53 21.90
CA ARG A 245 -30.67 -0.91 22.86
C ARG A 245 -31.91 -0.02 22.71
N ALA A 246 -31.72 1.28 22.51
CA ALA A 246 -32.81 2.21 22.24
C ALA A 246 -33.54 1.89 20.93
N ASP A 247 -32.82 1.54 19.87
CA ASP A 247 -33.41 1.16 18.56
C ASP A 247 -34.17 -0.17 18.62
N LEU A 248 -33.71 -1.13 19.44
CA LEU A 248 -34.41 -2.39 19.69
C LEU A 248 -35.75 -2.19 20.42
N ASN A 249 -35.77 -1.28 21.40
CA ASN A 249 -36.95 -0.93 22.19
C ASN A 249 -37.62 -2.15 22.85
N ASP A 250 -36.82 -3.02 23.48
CA ASP A 250 -37.29 -4.21 24.21
C ASP A 250 -36.93 -4.07 25.71
N GLU A 251 -37.93 -3.85 26.56
CA GLU A 251 -37.76 -3.66 28.01
C GLU A 251 -37.27 -4.92 28.73
N ASN A 252 -37.48 -6.11 28.14
CA ASN A 252 -37.01 -7.38 28.68
C ASN A 252 -35.70 -7.85 28.01
N LEU A 253 -35.08 -6.99 27.20
CA LEU A 253 -33.89 -7.34 26.44
C LEU A 253 -32.76 -7.81 27.34
N ASP A 254 -32.48 -7.15 28.47
CA ASP A 254 -31.40 -7.59 29.37
C ASP A 254 -31.67 -8.97 30.00
N LYS A 255 -32.94 -9.31 30.29
CA LYS A 255 -33.34 -10.65 30.76
C LYS A 255 -33.27 -11.70 29.64
N ARG A 256 -33.54 -11.30 28.39
CA ARG A 256 -33.45 -12.17 27.19
C ARG A 256 -32.01 -12.36 26.73
N LEU A 257 -31.17 -11.34 26.88
CA LEU A 257 -29.75 -11.33 26.53
C LEU A 257 -28.90 -11.99 27.61
N SER A 258 -29.29 -11.99 28.89
CA SER A 258 -28.62 -12.78 29.93
C SER A 258 -28.73 -14.29 29.69
N LEU A 259 -29.66 -14.73 28.83
CA LEU A 259 -29.74 -16.11 28.30
C LEU A 259 -28.77 -16.35 27.13
N ILE A 260 -28.24 -15.30 26.52
CA ILE A 260 -27.37 -15.32 25.33
C ILE A 260 -25.90 -15.06 25.69
N VAL A 261 -25.65 -14.18 26.65
CA VAL A 261 -24.34 -13.63 27.03
C VAL A 261 -23.93 -14.18 28.40
N ASP A 262 -22.83 -14.93 28.43
CA ASP A 262 -22.27 -15.43 29.69
C ASP A 262 -22.00 -14.27 30.68
N PRO A 263 -22.28 -14.43 31.98
CA PRO A 263 -21.95 -13.43 33.01
C PRO A 263 -20.49 -12.96 32.97
N GLY A 264 -19.56 -13.81 32.50
CA GLY A 264 -18.14 -13.49 32.33
C GLY A 264 -17.81 -12.51 31.19
N LEU A 265 -18.75 -12.20 30.29
CA LEU A 265 -18.58 -11.16 29.26
C LEU A 265 -18.83 -9.73 29.78
N HIS A 266 -19.30 -9.57 31.02
CA HIS A 266 -19.88 -8.33 31.55
C HIS A 266 -18.84 -7.29 32.03
N SER A 267 -17.55 -7.63 32.13
CA SER A 267 -16.52 -6.73 32.68
C SER A 267 -15.54 -6.23 31.61
N GLY A 268 -15.86 -5.10 30.97
CA GLY A 268 -14.85 -4.18 30.42
C GLY A 268 -14.51 -4.24 28.92
N HIS A 269 -15.39 -4.73 28.05
CA HIS A 269 -15.08 -4.83 26.62
C HIS A 269 -15.51 -3.61 25.78
N ARG A 270 -14.52 -2.96 25.15
CA ARG A 270 -14.70 -1.91 24.12
C ARG A 270 -15.13 -2.54 22.78
N PRO A 271 -15.78 -1.77 21.89
CA PRO A 271 -15.93 -2.15 20.48
C PRO A 271 -14.58 -2.58 19.90
N LEU A 272 -14.55 -3.62 19.05
CA LEU A 272 -13.34 -4.07 18.32
C LEU A 272 -12.61 -2.90 17.63
N SER A 273 -13.36 -1.87 17.22
CA SER A 273 -12.86 -0.59 16.74
C SER A 273 -13.91 0.51 16.95
N PRO A 274 -13.53 1.80 17.08
CA PRO A 274 -14.48 2.91 17.02
C PRO A 274 -15.35 2.95 15.75
N SER A 275 -14.97 2.23 14.70
CA SER A 275 -15.75 2.06 13.46
C SER A 275 -16.95 1.11 13.62
N HIS A 276 -16.94 0.26 14.66
CA HIS A 276 -17.98 -0.74 14.92
C HIS A 276 -19.08 -0.24 15.86
N SER A 277 -19.05 1.03 16.29
CA SER A 277 -20.14 1.56 17.14
C SER A 277 -21.43 1.72 16.33
N TRP A 278 -22.55 1.32 16.93
CA TRP A 278 -23.86 1.42 16.31
C TRP A 278 -24.23 2.87 16.00
N THR A 279 -23.75 3.82 16.83
CA THR A 279 -23.90 5.27 16.61
C THR A 279 -23.44 5.74 15.22
N LYS A 280 -22.42 5.09 14.63
CA LYS A 280 -21.93 5.38 13.28
C LYS A 280 -22.65 4.57 12.20
N VAL A 281 -23.03 3.33 12.51
CA VAL A 281 -23.61 2.39 11.54
C VAL A 281 -25.10 2.64 11.31
N ALA A 282 -25.86 2.99 12.36
CA ALA A 282 -27.30 3.19 12.28
C ALA A 282 -27.72 4.32 11.30
N PRO A 283 -27.07 5.50 11.30
CA PRO A 283 -27.37 6.53 10.30
C PRO A 283 -27.10 6.07 8.87
N LEU A 284 -26.04 5.27 8.67
CA LEU A 284 -25.69 4.73 7.36
C LEU A 284 -26.72 3.68 6.90
N LEU A 285 -27.19 2.82 7.79
CA LEU A 285 -28.27 1.87 7.48
C LEU A 285 -29.53 2.60 7.03
N ASN A 286 -29.95 3.62 7.78
CA ASN A 286 -31.14 4.40 7.44
C ASN A 286 -30.98 5.11 6.07
N ARG A 287 -29.77 5.61 5.78
CA ARG A 287 -29.42 6.22 4.49
C ARG A 287 -29.48 5.21 3.33
N PHE A 288 -28.74 4.10 3.40
CA PHE A 288 -28.61 3.13 2.30
C PHE A 288 -29.86 2.28 2.07
N LEU A 289 -30.64 2.04 3.12
CA LEU A 289 -31.91 1.30 3.03
C LEU A 289 -33.09 2.21 2.70
N SER A 290 -32.89 3.54 2.64
CA SER A 290 -33.91 4.54 2.31
C SER A 290 -35.15 4.45 3.22
N ALA A 291 -34.96 4.13 4.49
CA ALA A 291 -36.01 4.04 5.49
C ALA A 291 -35.52 4.55 6.84
N ALA A 292 -36.26 5.48 7.46
CA ALA A 292 -35.87 6.14 8.70
C ALA A 292 -35.79 5.19 9.92
N THR A 293 -36.43 4.02 9.82
CA THR A 293 -36.47 2.98 10.85
C THR A 293 -35.69 1.72 10.45
N ALA A 294 -34.90 1.77 9.36
CA ALA A 294 -34.21 0.60 8.84
C ALA A 294 -33.20 0.02 9.84
N SER A 295 -32.49 0.88 10.59
CA SER A 295 -31.58 0.46 11.66
C SER A 295 -32.29 -0.40 12.69
N ARG A 296 -33.51 -0.03 13.09
CA ARG A 296 -34.32 -0.79 14.07
C ARG A 296 -34.73 -2.15 13.55
N GLU A 297 -35.18 -2.24 12.30
CA GLU A 297 -35.56 -3.52 11.69
C GLU A 297 -34.36 -4.45 11.55
N VAL A 298 -33.21 -3.92 11.13
CA VAL A 298 -31.95 -4.66 11.04
C VAL A 298 -31.51 -5.13 12.43
N ALA A 299 -31.57 -4.27 13.46
CA ALA A 299 -31.25 -4.62 14.84
C ALA A 299 -32.15 -5.74 15.38
N ARG A 300 -33.47 -5.67 15.14
CA ARG A 300 -34.44 -6.70 15.54
C ARG A 300 -34.19 -8.04 14.85
N LEU A 301 -33.95 -8.02 13.54
CA LEU A 301 -33.63 -9.22 12.76
C LEU A 301 -32.37 -9.89 13.31
N LEU A 302 -31.32 -9.12 13.60
CA LEU A 302 -30.07 -9.62 14.17
C LEU A 302 -30.27 -10.21 15.57
N ALA A 303 -31.03 -9.53 16.43
CA ALA A 303 -31.38 -10.06 17.75
C ALA A 303 -32.18 -11.36 17.64
N GLY A 304 -33.15 -11.44 16.72
CA GLY A 304 -33.92 -12.65 16.44
C GLY A 304 -33.04 -13.82 16.00
N ILE A 305 -32.06 -13.58 15.11
CA ILE A 305 -31.09 -14.61 14.69
C ILE A 305 -30.22 -15.09 15.86
N LEU A 306 -29.77 -14.16 16.72
CA LEU A 306 -28.96 -14.49 17.91
C LEU A 306 -29.73 -15.32 18.94
N LEU A 307 -31.00 -14.98 19.18
CA LEU A 307 -31.89 -15.74 20.07
C LEU A 307 -32.17 -17.13 19.50
N LEU A 308 -32.48 -17.22 18.19
CA LEU A 308 -32.70 -18.48 17.50
C LEU A 308 -31.48 -19.41 17.62
N ALA A 309 -30.27 -18.88 17.47
CA ALA A 309 -29.01 -19.61 17.61
C ALA A 309 -28.82 -20.29 18.98
N ARG A 310 -29.50 -19.79 20.01
CA ARG A 310 -29.32 -20.19 21.42
C ARG A 310 -30.47 -21.00 21.97
N LEU A 311 -31.51 -21.29 21.17
CA LEU A 311 -32.60 -22.15 21.60
C LEU A 311 -32.08 -23.54 22.01
N PRO A 312 -32.32 -23.98 23.27
CA PRO A 312 -31.90 -25.28 23.75
C PRO A 312 -32.71 -26.40 23.10
N ILE A 313 -32.06 -27.53 22.83
CA ILE A 313 -32.65 -28.70 22.17
C ILE A 313 -32.52 -29.87 23.15
N THR A 314 -33.62 -30.56 23.43
CA THR A 314 -33.68 -31.69 24.37
C THR A 314 -34.32 -32.92 23.73
N THR A 315 -34.30 -34.07 24.41
CA THR A 315 -35.04 -35.27 24.02
C THR A 315 -36.49 -35.21 24.49
N SER A 316 -37.41 -35.78 23.72
CA SER A 316 -38.86 -35.79 24.01
C SER A 316 -39.28 -36.59 25.26
N SER A 317 -38.37 -37.32 25.92
CA SER A 317 -38.65 -38.04 27.18
C SER A 317 -38.22 -37.22 28.40
N GLY A 318 -39.07 -36.29 28.84
CA GLY A 318 -38.87 -35.59 30.10
C GLY A 318 -38.99 -36.53 31.29
N ALA A 319 -37.87 -36.94 31.89
CA ALA A 319 -37.83 -37.27 33.31
C ALA A 319 -36.82 -36.30 33.95
N ARG A 320 -37.36 -35.32 34.68
CA ARG A 320 -36.60 -34.48 35.61
C ARG A 320 -35.99 -35.43 36.64
N ASP A 321 -34.68 -35.64 36.61
CA ASP A 321 -33.86 -35.75 37.82
C ASP A 321 -32.36 -35.82 37.49
N SER A 322 -31.60 -35.07 38.30
CA SER A 322 -30.17 -35.21 38.57
C SER A 322 -29.17 -35.24 37.41
N ILE A 323 -28.42 -34.14 37.32
CA ILE A 323 -26.95 -34.05 37.15
C ILE A 323 -26.27 -35.36 36.68
N SER A 324 -25.67 -35.27 35.50
CA SER A 324 -24.90 -36.29 34.76
C SER A 324 -25.73 -37.32 34.03
N ASP A 325 -25.97 -37.12 32.73
CA ASP A 325 -25.80 -38.18 31.74
C ASP A 325 -25.83 -37.62 30.32
N LYS A 326 -24.98 -38.21 29.47
CA LYS A 326 -24.79 -37.81 28.06
C LYS A 326 -26.11 -38.00 27.31
N LEU A 327 -26.72 -36.91 26.84
CA LEU A 327 -27.87 -36.95 25.94
C LEU A 327 -27.50 -37.81 24.71
N ASP A 328 -28.31 -38.84 24.42
CA ASP A 328 -28.13 -39.64 23.20
C ASP A 328 -28.52 -38.79 21.98
N GLU A 329 -27.52 -38.39 21.20
CA GLU A 329 -27.65 -37.51 20.02
C GLU A 329 -28.62 -38.06 18.96
N ASN A 330 -28.92 -39.36 18.99
CA ASN A 330 -29.79 -40.04 18.03
C ASN A 330 -31.26 -40.11 18.44
N SER A 331 -31.60 -39.68 19.66
CA SER A 331 -32.98 -39.66 20.14
C SER A 331 -33.82 -38.57 19.47
N PRO A 332 -35.15 -38.76 19.32
CA PRO A 332 -36.05 -37.74 18.78
C PRO A 332 -36.05 -36.50 19.67
N ALA A 333 -35.88 -35.34 19.05
CA ALA A 333 -35.69 -34.08 19.73
C ALA A 333 -37.00 -33.29 19.88
N GLU A 334 -37.10 -32.56 20.98
CA GLU A 334 -38.12 -31.55 21.24
C GLU A 334 -37.45 -30.30 21.82
N PHE A 335 -37.94 -29.12 21.44
CA PHE A 335 -37.46 -27.85 21.96
C PHE A 335 -38.16 -27.56 23.30
N LEU A 336 -37.41 -27.10 24.32
CA LEU A 336 -37.99 -26.77 25.63
C LEU A 336 -38.87 -25.52 25.54
N SER A 337 -40.17 -25.66 25.81
CA SER A 337 -41.10 -24.53 25.87
C SER A 337 -41.18 -23.91 27.28
N GLU A 338 -41.16 -24.68 28.37
CA GLU A 338 -41.54 -24.12 29.69
C GLU A 338 -40.50 -23.18 30.33
N SER A 339 -39.19 -23.42 30.18
CA SER A 339 -38.14 -22.60 30.81
C SER A 339 -37.54 -21.52 29.89
N PHE A 340 -37.79 -21.62 28.58
CA PHE A 340 -37.23 -20.72 27.56
C PHE A 340 -38.28 -20.16 26.59
N ALA A 341 -39.59 -20.28 26.90
CA ALA A 341 -40.69 -19.65 26.14
C ALA A 341 -40.43 -18.17 25.86
N ASP A 342 -39.87 -17.45 26.83
CA ASP A 342 -39.50 -16.03 26.67
C ASP A 342 -38.47 -15.81 25.55
N ALA A 343 -37.50 -16.73 25.39
CA ALA A 343 -36.47 -16.65 24.36
C ALA A 343 -37.00 -17.07 22.98
N GLU A 344 -37.86 -18.10 22.92
CA GLU A 344 -38.55 -18.51 21.69
C GLU A 344 -39.46 -17.40 21.16
N ALA A 345 -40.31 -16.85 22.03
CA ALA A 345 -41.20 -15.75 21.69
C ALA A 345 -40.42 -14.50 21.26
N ALA A 346 -39.29 -14.21 21.91
CA ALA A 346 -38.40 -13.12 21.52
C ALA A 346 -37.72 -13.36 20.16
N ALA A 347 -37.25 -14.59 19.89
CA ALA A 347 -36.67 -14.94 18.60
C ALA A 347 -37.70 -14.76 17.48
N CYS A 348 -38.91 -15.28 17.67
CA CYS A 348 -40.00 -15.17 16.71
C CYS A 348 -40.44 -13.73 16.52
N SER A 349 -40.55 -12.94 17.58
CA SER A 349 -40.85 -11.51 17.52
C SER A 349 -39.77 -10.71 16.76
N GLY A 350 -38.49 -10.98 17.01
CA GLY A 350 -37.38 -10.36 16.28
C GLY A 350 -37.36 -10.69 14.78
N LEU A 351 -37.80 -11.89 14.42
CA LEU A 351 -38.01 -12.33 13.03
C LEU A 351 -39.38 -11.91 12.45
N GLY A 352 -40.25 -11.30 13.27
CA GLY A 352 -41.59 -10.88 12.90
C GLY A 352 -42.55 -12.02 12.58
N LEU A 353 -42.40 -13.19 13.21
CA LEU A 353 -43.24 -14.37 12.94
C LEU A 353 -44.53 -14.35 13.75
N SER A 354 -45.66 -14.70 13.12
CA SER A 354 -46.98 -14.74 13.77
C SER A 354 -47.16 -15.89 14.76
N GLU A 355 -46.56 -17.06 14.52
CA GLU A 355 -46.73 -18.24 15.36
C GLU A 355 -45.40 -18.94 15.69
N ALA A 356 -44.95 -18.84 16.94
CA ALA A 356 -43.67 -19.40 17.39
C ALA A 356 -43.61 -20.93 17.32
N GLY A 357 -44.70 -21.60 17.73
CA GLY A 357 -44.79 -23.06 17.74
C GLY A 357 -44.64 -23.72 16.36
N GLN A 358 -45.02 -23.03 15.28
CA GLN A 358 -44.84 -23.56 13.92
C GLN A 358 -43.37 -23.62 13.51
N LEU A 359 -42.56 -22.63 13.92
CA LEU A 359 -41.13 -22.62 13.64
C LEU A 359 -40.44 -23.79 14.34
N LEU A 360 -40.73 -24.01 15.62
CA LEU A 360 -40.18 -25.13 16.39
C LEU A 360 -40.59 -26.48 15.81
N ALA A 361 -41.87 -26.65 15.47
CA ALA A 361 -42.36 -27.88 14.83
C ALA A 361 -41.65 -28.16 13.50
N CYS A 362 -41.39 -27.12 12.70
CA CYS A 362 -40.67 -27.26 11.42
C CYS A 362 -39.17 -27.49 11.60
N LEU A 363 -38.55 -26.98 12.67
CA LEU A 363 -37.17 -27.29 13.03
C LEU A 363 -37.04 -28.76 13.49
N ALA A 364 -38.00 -29.23 14.28
CA ALA A 364 -38.07 -30.60 14.81
C ALA A 364 -38.58 -31.65 13.79
N GLY A 365 -39.17 -31.23 12.68
CA GLY A 365 -39.72 -32.11 11.63
C GLY A 365 -39.03 -31.93 10.28
N ALA A 366 -38.47 -33.00 9.72
CA ALA A 366 -37.93 -33.02 8.36
C ALA A 366 -39.01 -33.49 7.37
N ARG A 367 -39.28 -32.68 6.34
CA ARG A 367 -40.16 -33.05 5.23
C ARG A 367 -39.43 -34.01 4.29
N ILE A 368 -40.00 -35.18 4.04
CA ILE A 368 -39.46 -36.21 3.15
C ILE A 368 -40.45 -36.47 2.02
N GLU A 369 -39.96 -36.34 0.78
CA GLU A 369 -40.72 -36.67 -0.41
C GLU A 369 -40.39 -38.09 -0.84
N SER A 370 -41.39 -38.98 -0.82
CA SER A 370 -41.24 -40.33 -1.34
C SER A 370 -41.21 -40.28 -2.88
N GLY A 371 -40.50 -41.22 -3.51
CA GLY A 371 -40.46 -41.36 -4.97
C GLY A 371 -41.81 -41.60 -5.66
N ARG A 372 -42.91 -41.69 -4.90
CA ARG A 372 -44.30 -41.76 -5.37
C ARG A 372 -45.09 -40.46 -5.19
N GLY A 373 -44.43 -39.34 -4.85
CA GLY A 373 -45.06 -38.03 -4.67
C GLY A 373 -45.78 -37.83 -3.32
N SER A 374 -45.76 -38.80 -2.41
CA SER A 374 -46.26 -38.63 -1.05
C SER A 374 -45.24 -37.88 -0.18
N VAL A 375 -45.72 -36.91 0.59
CA VAL A 375 -44.92 -36.08 1.51
C VAL A 375 -45.23 -36.50 2.93
N PHE A 376 -44.22 -36.88 3.71
CA PHE A 376 -44.36 -37.18 5.13
C PHE A 376 -43.34 -36.40 5.97
N VAL A 377 -43.66 -36.16 7.24
CA VAL A 377 -42.79 -35.45 8.19
C VAL A 377 -42.17 -36.46 9.15
N ARG A 378 -40.85 -36.48 9.25
CA ARG A 378 -40.08 -37.32 10.18
C ARG A 378 -39.56 -36.46 11.33
N ALA A 379 -39.70 -36.94 12.56
CA ALA A 379 -39.04 -36.32 13.71
C ALA A 379 -37.51 -36.33 13.54
N CYS A 380 -36.88 -35.19 13.75
CA CYS A 380 -35.44 -34.99 13.68
C CYS A 380 -34.76 -35.44 14.98
N THR A 381 -33.50 -35.87 14.87
CA THR A 381 -32.64 -36.09 16.04
C THR A 381 -32.13 -34.76 16.61
N ILE A 382 -31.54 -34.78 17.80
CA ILE A 382 -30.96 -33.57 18.43
C ILE A 382 -29.92 -32.92 17.49
N ARG A 383 -29.02 -33.73 16.91
CA ARG A 383 -28.00 -33.23 15.99
C ARG A 383 -28.61 -32.66 14.71
N GLU A 384 -29.67 -33.28 14.19
CA GLU A 384 -30.38 -32.78 13.01
C GLU A 384 -31.10 -31.45 13.30
N CYS A 385 -31.78 -31.32 14.43
CA CYS A 385 -32.41 -30.08 14.87
C CYS A 385 -31.39 -28.94 15.03
N ALA A 386 -30.25 -29.21 15.67
CA ALA A 386 -29.18 -28.23 15.83
C ALA A 386 -28.64 -27.78 14.47
N GLY A 387 -28.37 -28.74 13.57
CA GLY A 387 -27.93 -28.44 12.21
C GLY A 387 -28.94 -27.63 11.40
N ARG A 388 -30.25 -27.93 11.53
CA ARG A 388 -31.33 -27.19 10.87
C ARG A 388 -31.45 -25.76 11.40
N ARG A 389 -31.45 -25.57 12.72
CA ARG A 389 -31.44 -24.26 13.39
C ARG A 389 -30.26 -23.41 12.92
N ASP A 390 -29.06 -23.99 12.94
CA ASP A 390 -27.83 -23.29 12.57
C ASP A 390 -27.80 -22.98 11.06
N ALA A 391 -28.38 -23.83 10.21
CA ALA A 391 -28.56 -23.54 8.79
C ALA A 391 -29.52 -22.36 8.53
N VAL A 392 -30.61 -22.24 9.29
CA VAL A 392 -31.54 -21.10 9.20
C VAL A 392 -30.84 -19.80 9.57
N CYS A 393 -30.14 -19.76 10.70
CA CYS A 393 -29.42 -18.58 11.14
C CYS A 393 -28.33 -18.14 10.14
N ARG A 394 -27.53 -19.08 9.59
CA ARG A 394 -26.54 -18.78 8.54
C ARG A 394 -27.20 -18.23 7.27
N PHE A 395 -28.32 -18.82 6.87
CA PHE A 395 -29.09 -18.37 5.71
C PHE A 395 -29.66 -16.96 5.89
N LEU A 396 -30.27 -16.68 7.04
CA LEU A 396 -30.82 -15.37 7.36
C LEU A 396 -29.74 -14.29 7.37
N TYR A 397 -28.63 -14.53 8.06
CA TYR A 397 -27.50 -13.60 8.11
C TYR A 397 -26.86 -13.38 6.73
N GLY A 398 -26.59 -14.47 6.00
CA GLY A 398 -26.03 -14.41 4.66
C GLY A 398 -26.95 -13.68 3.66
N SER A 399 -28.26 -13.84 3.79
CA SER A 399 -29.25 -13.14 2.97
C SER A 399 -29.36 -11.66 3.34
N LEU A 400 -29.34 -11.32 4.64
CA LEU A 400 -29.28 -9.94 5.12
C LEU A 400 -28.04 -9.22 4.57
N PHE A 401 -26.86 -9.84 4.67
CA PHE A 401 -25.64 -9.24 4.15
C PHE A 401 -25.70 -9.03 2.62
N ALA A 402 -26.20 -10.02 1.88
CA ALA A 402 -26.39 -9.90 0.43
C ALA A 402 -27.39 -8.79 0.08
N TYR A 403 -28.47 -8.66 0.84
CA TYR A 403 -29.45 -7.59 0.68
C TYR A 403 -28.84 -6.20 0.94
N LEU A 404 -28.09 -6.03 2.02
CA LEU A 404 -27.37 -4.78 2.33
C LEU A 404 -26.45 -4.39 1.16
N VAL A 405 -25.64 -5.32 0.66
CA VAL A 405 -24.75 -5.09 -0.49
C VAL A 405 -25.54 -4.76 -1.75
N GLY A 406 -26.69 -5.41 -1.98
CA GLY A 406 -27.60 -5.10 -3.07
C GLY A 406 -28.15 -3.67 -3.01
N ARG A 407 -28.58 -3.22 -1.82
CA ARG A 407 -29.08 -1.87 -1.59
C ARG A 407 -27.98 -0.82 -1.74
N ILE A 408 -26.79 -1.07 -1.18
CA ILE A 408 -25.59 -0.25 -1.41
C ILE A 408 -25.31 -0.11 -2.91
N ASN A 409 -25.33 -1.22 -3.66
CA ASN A 409 -25.09 -1.20 -5.10
C ASN A 409 -26.11 -0.36 -5.86
N ARG A 410 -27.39 -0.37 -5.47
CA ARG A 410 -28.42 0.51 -6.07
C ARG A 410 -28.07 1.98 -5.84
N CYS A 411 -27.52 2.35 -4.68
CA CYS A 411 -27.06 3.71 -4.40
C CYS A 411 -25.81 4.10 -5.21
N ILE A 412 -24.85 3.18 -5.39
CA ILE A 412 -23.60 3.45 -6.11
C ILE A 412 -23.80 3.45 -7.64
N GLN A 413 -24.81 2.73 -8.15
CA GLN A 413 -25.10 2.63 -9.59
C GLN A 413 -25.99 3.76 -10.12
N ALA A 414 -26.54 4.62 -9.26
CA ALA A 414 -27.51 5.66 -9.63
C ALA A 414 -26.94 6.85 -10.45
N GLY A 415 -25.68 6.79 -10.90
CA GLY A 415 -25.08 7.80 -11.78
C GLY A 415 -25.54 7.66 -13.23
N ASP A 416 -25.62 8.79 -13.94
CA ASP A 416 -26.31 8.98 -15.23
C ASP A 416 -26.25 7.78 -16.20
N ALA A 417 -27.41 7.14 -16.41
CA ALA A 417 -27.59 6.05 -17.37
C ALA A 417 -27.36 6.46 -18.84
N ASN A 418 -27.25 7.76 -19.12
CA ASN A 418 -27.07 8.31 -20.46
C ASN A 418 -25.65 8.15 -21.01
N ASP A 419 -24.64 7.84 -20.18
CA ASP A 419 -23.22 7.72 -20.59
C ASP A 419 -22.72 6.27 -20.73
N ALA A 420 -23.65 5.30 -20.74
CA ALA A 420 -23.40 3.86 -20.65
C ALA A 420 -22.62 3.23 -21.82
N THR A 421 -22.38 3.97 -22.91
CA THR A 421 -21.81 3.40 -24.15
C THR A 421 -20.27 3.43 -24.20
N ALA A 422 -19.57 4.04 -23.23
CA ALA A 422 -18.11 4.10 -23.22
C ALA A 422 -17.45 4.18 -21.84
N SER A 423 -17.90 3.36 -20.88
CA SER A 423 -17.29 3.32 -19.55
C SER A 423 -16.09 2.36 -19.48
N SER A 424 -14.96 2.81 -18.92
CA SER A 424 -13.84 1.95 -18.52
C SER A 424 -13.89 1.69 -17.01
N THR A 425 -13.24 0.62 -16.54
CA THR A 425 -13.34 0.22 -15.13
C THR A 425 -11.99 0.11 -14.43
N ILE A 426 -11.98 0.46 -13.14
CA ILE A 426 -10.88 0.13 -12.21
C ILE A 426 -11.48 -0.69 -11.07
N GLY A 427 -11.09 -1.95 -11.00
CA GLY A 427 -11.40 -2.84 -9.87
C GLY A 427 -10.40 -2.65 -8.74
N ILE A 428 -10.86 -2.69 -7.49
CA ILE A 428 -10.03 -2.84 -6.30
C ILE A 428 -10.45 -4.16 -5.65
N LEU A 429 -9.53 -5.12 -5.64
CA LEU A 429 -9.72 -6.44 -5.04
C LEU A 429 -8.99 -6.47 -3.69
N ASP A 430 -9.76 -6.55 -2.61
CA ASP A 430 -9.28 -6.72 -1.24
C ASP A 430 -9.77 -8.07 -0.73
N LEU A 431 -8.84 -9.02 -0.56
CA LEU A 431 -9.14 -10.36 -0.08
C LEU A 431 -8.46 -10.61 1.26
N TYR A 432 -9.04 -11.50 2.06
CA TYR A 432 -8.42 -11.98 3.28
C TYR A 432 -7.03 -12.59 3.00
N GLY A 433 -6.15 -12.47 3.99
CA GLY A 433 -4.79 -13.02 3.88
C GLY A 433 -4.78 -14.54 3.96
N PHE A 434 -3.62 -15.13 3.68
CA PHE A 434 -3.33 -16.52 4.03
C PHE A 434 -3.44 -16.70 5.56
N GLU A 435 -4.01 -17.82 6.02
CA GLU A 435 -4.21 -18.10 7.45
C GLU A 435 -3.63 -19.45 7.84
N ASN A 436 -3.01 -19.51 9.01
CA ASN A 436 -2.57 -20.76 9.62
C ASN A 436 -2.67 -20.67 11.15
N PHE A 437 -3.79 -21.15 11.69
CA PHE A 437 -3.97 -21.23 13.13
C PHE A 437 -3.34 -22.51 13.66
N LEU A 438 -2.42 -22.37 14.61
CA LEU A 438 -1.71 -23.48 15.24
C LEU A 438 -2.71 -24.48 15.85
N GLY A 439 -2.95 -25.59 15.15
CA GLY A 439 -3.78 -26.72 15.58
C GLY A 439 -5.30 -26.57 15.36
N ARG A 440 -5.78 -25.57 14.61
CA ARG A 440 -7.23 -25.29 14.47
C ARG A 440 -7.70 -24.91 13.05
N ASN A 441 -7.03 -25.37 11.99
CA ASN A 441 -7.45 -25.04 10.63
C ASN A 441 -8.62 -25.93 10.19
N GLY A 442 -9.78 -25.31 9.93
CA GLY A 442 -10.99 -25.97 9.45
C GLY A 442 -11.21 -25.82 7.94
N LEU A 443 -12.44 -26.10 7.49
CA LEU A 443 -12.84 -25.96 6.09
C LEU A 443 -12.66 -24.52 5.58
N ASP A 444 -12.98 -23.53 6.41
CA ASP A 444 -12.89 -22.12 6.02
C ASP A 444 -11.44 -21.72 5.73
N GLN A 445 -10.48 -22.10 6.59
CA GLN A 445 -9.04 -21.88 6.36
C GLN A 445 -8.56 -22.61 5.10
N LEU A 446 -9.05 -23.82 4.83
CA LEU A 446 -8.70 -24.56 3.61
C LEU A 446 -9.16 -23.79 2.35
N LEU A 447 -10.40 -23.31 2.34
CA LEU A 447 -10.94 -22.53 1.23
C LEU A 447 -10.21 -21.18 1.08
N ILE A 448 -9.92 -20.50 2.19
CA ILE A 448 -9.14 -19.26 2.23
C ILE A 448 -7.75 -19.46 1.62
N ASN A 449 -7.04 -20.50 2.05
CA ASN A 449 -5.70 -20.80 1.56
C ASN A 449 -5.75 -21.26 0.10
N PHE A 450 -6.78 -21.99 -0.32
CA PHE A 450 -6.99 -22.33 -1.74
C PHE A 450 -7.18 -21.11 -2.64
N ALA A 451 -7.95 -20.10 -2.20
CA ALA A 451 -8.07 -18.84 -2.93
C ALA A 451 -6.73 -18.09 -3.03
N ASN A 452 -5.99 -17.99 -1.92
CA ASN A 452 -4.68 -17.36 -1.91
C ASN A 452 -3.69 -18.09 -2.83
N GLU A 453 -3.69 -19.43 -2.84
CA GLU A 453 -2.85 -20.24 -3.72
C GLU A 453 -3.17 -19.97 -5.21
N ARG A 454 -4.45 -19.88 -5.58
CA ARG A 454 -4.88 -19.56 -6.96
C ARG A 454 -4.51 -18.15 -7.38
N LEU A 455 -4.63 -17.17 -6.49
CA LEU A 455 -4.20 -15.78 -6.75
C LEU A 455 -2.69 -15.68 -6.87
N GLN A 456 -1.97 -16.47 -6.06
CA GLN A 456 -0.53 -16.52 -6.12
C GLN A 456 -0.07 -17.10 -7.46
N GLN A 457 -0.65 -18.21 -7.92
CA GLN A 457 -0.40 -18.72 -9.27
C GLN A 457 -0.75 -17.69 -10.36
N PHE A 458 -1.88 -17.00 -10.23
CA PHE A 458 -2.26 -15.95 -11.18
C PHE A 458 -1.24 -14.80 -11.22
N TYR A 459 -0.73 -14.36 -10.07
CA TYR A 459 0.35 -13.36 -9.97
C TYR A 459 1.61 -13.81 -10.72
N LEU A 460 2.09 -15.02 -10.43
CA LEU A 460 3.33 -15.53 -11.00
C LEU A 460 3.20 -15.64 -12.53
N ASN A 461 2.11 -16.24 -13.02
CA ASN A 461 1.84 -16.36 -14.45
C ASN A 461 1.72 -14.99 -15.14
N HIS A 462 1.00 -14.06 -14.53
CA HIS A 462 0.84 -12.71 -15.08
C HIS A 462 2.18 -11.95 -15.13
N PHE A 463 3.06 -12.14 -14.14
CA PHE A 463 4.39 -11.54 -14.14
C PHE A 463 5.21 -11.98 -15.37
N VAL A 464 5.19 -13.28 -15.70
CA VAL A 464 5.87 -13.82 -16.89
C VAL A 464 5.27 -13.27 -18.18
N LEU A 465 3.94 -13.35 -18.29
CA LEU A 465 3.21 -12.95 -19.49
C LEU A 465 3.42 -11.46 -19.78
N ALA A 466 3.38 -10.60 -18.77
CA ALA A 466 3.65 -9.17 -18.92
C ALA A 466 5.08 -8.92 -19.42
N ALA A 467 6.08 -9.68 -18.94
CA ALA A 467 7.44 -9.56 -19.41
C ALA A 467 7.62 -10.07 -20.86
N LYS A 468 6.98 -11.19 -21.22
CA LYS A 468 6.94 -11.72 -22.60
C LYS A 468 6.32 -10.72 -23.57
N GLN A 469 5.21 -10.10 -23.18
CA GLN A 469 4.55 -9.06 -23.96
C GLN A 469 5.45 -7.83 -24.17
N GLU A 470 6.17 -7.39 -23.14
CA GLU A 470 7.11 -6.27 -23.28
C GLU A 470 8.28 -6.61 -24.22
N TYR A 471 8.89 -7.80 -24.08
CA TYR A 471 9.97 -8.24 -24.98
C TYR A 471 9.49 -8.30 -26.44
N THR A 472 8.28 -8.82 -26.66
CA THR A 472 7.65 -8.88 -27.98
C THR A 472 7.42 -7.48 -28.55
N ALA A 473 6.86 -6.56 -27.75
CA ALA A 473 6.62 -5.17 -28.15
C ALA A 473 7.93 -4.42 -28.48
N GLU A 474 9.00 -4.72 -27.74
CA GLU A 474 10.34 -4.15 -27.94
C GLU A 474 11.16 -4.88 -29.01
N ARG A 475 10.61 -5.93 -29.64
CA ARG A 475 11.25 -6.76 -30.68
C ARG A 475 12.56 -7.40 -30.21
N LEU A 476 12.55 -7.93 -28.99
CA LEU A 476 13.65 -8.66 -28.39
C LEU A 476 13.43 -10.17 -28.50
N PRO A 477 14.50 -10.95 -28.73
CA PRO A 477 14.39 -12.41 -28.72
C PRO A 477 14.09 -12.88 -27.28
N TRP A 478 13.16 -13.83 -27.17
CA TRP A 478 12.96 -14.62 -25.96
C TRP A 478 13.86 -15.85 -26.07
N GLU A 479 15.04 -15.81 -25.45
CA GLU A 479 16.03 -16.91 -25.56
C GLU A 479 15.72 -18.04 -24.56
N GLY A 480 15.45 -19.25 -25.09
CA GLY A 480 15.30 -20.52 -24.34
C GLY A 480 14.05 -21.33 -24.73
N ASP A 481 14.21 -22.64 -24.99
CA ASP A 481 13.09 -23.62 -25.17
C ASP A 481 12.39 -23.94 -23.84
N ILE A 482 13.07 -23.69 -22.73
CA ILE A 482 12.55 -23.81 -21.36
C ILE A 482 12.42 -22.38 -20.84
N ASP A 483 11.22 -21.98 -20.43
CA ASP A 483 11.01 -20.67 -19.86
C ASP A 483 11.72 -20.61 -18.48
N PRO A 484 12.85 -19.90 -18.36
CA PRO A 484 13.65 -19.89 -17.13
C PRO A 484 12.88 -19.29 -15.95
N VAL A 485 11.73 -18.68 -16.23
CA VAL A 485 10.79 -18.13 -15.28
C VAL A 485 9.77 -19.18 -14.85
N GLU A 486 9.31 -20.04 -15.78
CA GLU A 486 8.47 -21.20 -15.44
C GLU A 486 9.23 -22.18 -14.53
N ASP A 487 10.53 -22.40 -14.71
CA ASP A 487 11.29 -23.25 -13.77
C ASP A 487 11.33 -22.67 -12.34
N GLU A 488 11.52 -21.35 -12.20
CA GLU A 488 11.49 -20.71 -10.87
C GLU A 488 10.10 -20.80 -10.22
N PHE A 489 9.03 -20.78 -11.02
CA PHE A 489 7.66 -20.87 -10.53
C PHE A 489 7.12 -22.30 -10.39
N ASN A 490 7.57 -23.24 -11.22
CA ASN A 490 7.23 -24.67 -11.17
C ASN A 490 8.02 -25.40 -10.07
N SER A 491 9.20 -24.88 -9.72
CA SER A 491 9.96 -25.34 -8.55
C SER A 491 9.33 -24.92 -7.21
N LEU A 492 8.35 -24.00 -7.24
CA LEU A 492 7.57 -23.68 -6.05
C LEU A 492 6.60 -24.83 -5.77
N ASP A 493 6.47 -25.18 -4.48
CA ASP A 493 5.49 -26.17 -4.04
C ASP A 493 4.06 -25.82 -4.49
N SER A 494 3.76 -24.55 -4.78
CA SER A 494 2.43 -24.03 -5.13
C SER A 494 1.74 -24.76 -6.29
N ALA A 495 2.47 -25.19 -7.32
CA ALA A 495 1.89 -25.96 -8.42
C ALA A 495 1.36 -27.33 -7.96
N ASN A 496 2.11 -27.99 -7.07
CA ASN A 496 1.71 -29.26 -6.46
C ASN A 496 0.58 -29.06 -5.43
N SER A 497 0.69 -28.02 -4.58
CA SER A 497 -0.34 -27.63 -3.61
C SER A 497 -1.70 -27.40 -4.28
N LEU A 498 -1.72 -26.80 -5.47
CA LEU A 498 -2.96 -26.53 -6.19
C LEU A 498 -3.64 -27.80 -6.70
N VAL A 499 -2.88 -28.80 -7.13
CA VAL A 499 -3.43 -30.09 -7.53
C VAL A 499 -4.05 -30.77 -6.30
N GLU A 500 -3.29 -30.84 -5.21
CA GLU A 500 -3.73 -31.38 -3.92
C GLU A 500 -5.02 -30.70 -3.44
N LEU A 501 -5.03 -29.36 -3.38
CA LEU A 501 -6.19 -28.59 -2.96
C LEU A 501 -7.38 -28.77 -3.91
N SER A 502 -7.16 -28.88 -5.22
CA SER A 502 -8.26 -29.08 -6.17
C SER A 502 -8.91 -30.45 -5.97
N VAL A 503 -8.11 -31.50 -5.75
CA VAL A 503 -8.61 -32.85 -5.45
C VAL A 503 -9.34 -32.89 -4.12
N VAL A 504 -8.76 -32.31 -3.06
CA VAL A 504 -9.37 -32.25 -1.73
C VAL A 504 -10.69 -31.47 -1.77
N THR A 505 -10.71 -30.30 -2.41
CA THR A 505 -11.94 -29.49 -2.54
C THR A 505 -13.00 -30.15 -3.43
N GLU A 506 -12.61 -30.99 -4.39
CA GLU A 506 -13.54 -31.80 -5.17
C GLU A 506 -14.16 -32.92 -4.35
N ALA A 507 -13.37 -33.63 -3.53
CA ALA A 507 -13.88 -34.64 -2.61
C ALA A 507 -14.82 -34.05 -1.56
N ILE A 508 -14.50 -32.87 -1.01
CA ILE A 508 -15.40 -32.13 -0.11
C ILE A 508 -16.70 -31.75 -0.83
N GLY A 509 -16.66 -31.52 -2.14
CA GLY A 509 -17.84 -31.24 -2.95
C GLY A 509 -18.91 -32.34 -2.88
N GLN A 510 -18.55 -33.56 -2.51
CA GLN A 510 -19.47 -34.67 -2.26
C GLN A 510 -20.14 -34.55 -0.87
N ALA A 511 -20.98 -33.54 -0.69
CA ALA A 511 -21.47 -33.07 0.63
C ALA A 511 -21.98 -34.16 1.60
N GLU A 512 -22.58 -35.26 1.11
CA GLU A 512 -23.07 -36.37 1.95
C GLU A 512 -22.00 -37.39 2.33
N ARG A 513 -20.96 -37.54 1.48
CA ARG A 513 -19.86 -38.49 1.66
C ARG A 513 -18.53 -37.80 1.90
N CYS A 514 -18.53 -36.52 2.29
CA CYS A 514 -17.33 -35.70 2.44
C CYS A 514 -16.24 -36.37 3.30
N LEU A 515 -16.57 -36.88 4.48
CA LEU A 515 -15.62 -37.61 5.33
C LEU A 515 -15.14 -38.89 4.65
N THR A 516 -16.07 -39.71 4.15
CA THR A 516 -15.72 -40.97 3.48
C THR A 516 -14.84 -40.74 2.27
N ALA A 517 -15.11 -39.71 1.46
CA ALA A 517 -14.32 -39.34 0.29
C ALA A 517 -12.93 -38.83 0.68
N LEU A 518 -12.81 -38.06 1.76
CA LEU A 518 -11.52 -37.60 2.30
C LEU A 518 -10.72 -38.75 2.92
N GLU A 519 -11.39 -39.62 3.68
CA GLU A 519 -10.79 -40.84 4.24
C GLU A 519 -10.37 -41.79 3.12
N GLU A 520 -11.18 -41.96 2.07
CA GLU A 520 -10.83 -42.71 0.88
C GLU A 520 -9.66 -42.07 0.14
N LEU A 521 -9.58 -40.75 0.03
CA LEU A 521 -8.39 -40.09 -0.52
C LEU A 521 -7.13 -40.34 0.31
N CYS A 522 -7.26 -40.40 1.64
CA CYS A 522 -6.14 -40.71 2.54
C CYS A 522 -5.81 -42.21 2.60
N ARG A 523 -6.78 -43.11 2.40
CA ARG A 523 -6.62 -44.58 2.51
C ARG A 523 -6.33 -45.25 1.16
N LEU A 524 -7.02 -44.85 0.10
CA LEU A 524 -6.87 -45.45 -1.22
C LEU A 524 -5.63 -44.88 -1.88
N ASN A 525 -4.60 -45.73 -1.94
CA ASN A 525 -3.63 -45.82 -3.02
C ASN A 525 -4.35 -45.95 -4.39
N ARG A 526 -5.07 -44.93 -4.85
CA ARG A 526 -5.31 -44.69 -6.29
C ARG A 526 -3.93 -44.40 -6.93
N PRO A 527 -3.72 -44.63 -8.24
CA PRO A 527 -2.41 -45.01 -8.81
C PRO A 527 -1.28 -43.97 -8.68
N ASP A 528 -1.54 -42.81 -8.10
CA ASP A 528 -0.56 -41.77 -7.85
C ASP A 528 -0.09 -41.81 -6.38
N ARG A 529 0.74 -42.80 -6.05
CA ARG A 529 1.39 -42.97 -4.72
C ARG A 529 2.06 -41.68 -4.22
N GLN A 530 2.41 -40.78 -5.15
CA GLN A 530 3.00 -39.48 -4.86
C GLN A 530 2.04 -38.50 -4.18
N LEU A 531 0.71 -38.57 -4.42
CA LEU A 531 -0.25 -37.60 -3.86
C LEU A 531 -0.52 -37.87 -2.37
N ALA A 532 -0.65 -39.14 -1.99
CA ALA A 532 -0.86 -39.55 -0.61
C ALA A 532 0.37 -39.23 0.28
N ASP A 533 1.58 -39.46 -0.24
CA ASP A 533 2.83 -39.09 0.45
C ASP A 533 2.94 -37.56 0.66
N ARG A 534 2.36 -36.75 -0.23
CA ARG A 534 2.39 -35.28 -0.13
C ARG A 534 1.38 -34.74 0.90
N LEU A 535 0.16 -35.30 0.95
CA LEU A 535 -0.92 -34.88 1.86
C LEU A 535 -0.67 -35.24 3.34
N ASN A 536 0.34 -36.06 3.65
CA ASN A 536 0.76 -36.39 5.03
C ASN A 536 -0.44 -36.67 5.97
N CYS A 537 -1.32 -37.60 5.58
CA CYS A 537 -2.52 -37.93 6.35
C CYS A 537 -2.15 -38.65 7.67
N SER A 538 -2.80 -38.27 8.76
CA SER A 538 -2.68 -38.96 10.06
C SER A 538 -3.55 -40.20 10.09
N SER A 539 -2.95 -41.35 10.42
CA SER A 539 -3.60 -42.67 10.40
C SER A 539 -4.74 -42.83 11.43
N SER A 540 -4.79 -42.01 12.47
CA SER A 540 -5.71 -42.20 13.61
C SER A 540 -6.98 -41.33 13.57
N ASN A 541 -6.93 -40.13 12.98
CA ASN A 541 -8.03 -39.15 13.02
C ASN A 541 -8.49 -38.66 11.62
N GLY A 542 -7.80 -39.05 10.53
CA GLY A 542 -8.11 -38.60 9.18
C GLY A 542 -7.73 -37.14 8.87
N ASP A 543 -7.11 -36.44 9.81
CA ASP A 543 -6.51 -35.13 9.58
C ASP A 543 -5.38 -35.22 8.54
N PHE A 544 -5.19 -34.16 7.76
CA PHE A 544 -4.16 -34.10 6.72
C PHE A 544 -3.39 -32.79 6.76
N SER A 545 -2.25 -32.72 6.08
CA SER A 545 -1.49 -31.49 5.97
C SER A 545 -1.04 -31.21 4.56
N ILE A 546 -1.28 -29.98 4.10
CA ILE A 546 -0.90 -29.52 2.77
C ILE A 546 0.31 -28.61 2.92
N ARG A 547 1.31 -28.79 2.06
CA ARG A 547 2.38 -27.81 1.93
C ARG A 547 1.91 -26.73 0.98
N HIS A 548 1.66 -25.53 1.47
CA HIS A 548 1.28 -24.35 0.68
C HIS A 548 2.50 -23.51 0.31
N PHE A 549 2.32 -22.50 -0.54
CA PHE A 549 3.35 -21.48 -0.80
C PHE A 549 3.86 -20.80 0.48
N ALA A 550 3.02 -20.73 1.53
CA ALA A 550 3.34 -20.08 2.81
C ALA A 550 3.83 -21.05 3.90
N GLY A 551 4.03 -22.32 3.57
CA GLY A 551 4.48 -23.35 4.49
C GLY A 551 3.47 -24.47 4.71
N LYS A 552 3.80 -25.40 5.60
CA LYS A 552 2.97 -26.56 5.91
C LYS A 552 1.80 -26.17 6.82
N VAL A 553 0.58 -26.51 6.42
CA VAL A 553 -0.65 -26.27 7.19
C VAL A 553 -1.32 -27.60 7.48
N ALA A 554 -1.66 -27.85 8.74
CA ALA A 554 -2.41 -29.03 9.16
C ALA A 554 -3.90 -28.69 9.30
N TYR A 555 -4.77 -29.52 8.74
CA TYR A 555 -6.22 -29.35 8.68
C TYR A 555 -6.94 -30.45 9.44
N SER A 556 -7.95 -30.08 10.24
CA SER A 556 -8.79 -31.04 10.93
C SER A 556 -10.11 -31.29 10.21
N ILE A 557 -10.37 -32.55 9.85
CA ILE A 557 -11.51 -32.91 8.98
C ILE A 557 -12.85 -33.02 9.73
N GLN A 558 -12.83 -33.12 11.07
CA GLN A 558 -13.98 -33.50 11.89
C GLN A 558 -15.21 -32.61 11.64
N GLN A 559 -15.00 -31.31 11.42
CA GLN A 559 -16.07 -30.32 11.23
C GLN A 559 -16.40 -30.01 9.76
N PHE A 560 -15.67 -30.59 8.80
CA PHE A 560 -15.83 -30.27 7.38
C PHE A 560 -17.25 -30.53 6.85
N PRO A 561 -17.92 -31.66 7.14
CA PRO A 561 -19.27 -31.91 6.65
C PRO A 561 -20.28 -30.90 7.17
N ALA A 562 -20.21 -30.56 8.45
CA ALA A 562 -21.12 -29.61 9.09
C ALA A 562 -20.96 -28.22 8.46
N HIS A 563 -19.71 -27.77 8.26
CA HIS A 563 -19.42 -26.47 7.64
C HIS A 563 -19.78 -26.45 6.16
N ASN A 564 -19.60 -27.56 5.43
CA ASN A 564 -19.90 -27.66 4.01
C ASN A 564 -21.41 -27.77 3.72
N ARG A 565 -22.22 -28.20 4.69
CA ARG A 565 -23.68 -28.20 4.64
C ARG A 565 -24.21 -26.78 4.94
N ASP A 566 -24.41 -25.98 3.91
CA ASP A 566 -25.02 -24.61 3.97
C ASP A 566 -26.39 -24.58 3.28
N ARG A 567 -27.20 -25.62 3.51
CA ARG A 567 -28.56 -25.71 2.96
C ARG A 567 -29.58 -25.45 4.06
N CYS A 568 -30.26 -24.32 3.98
CA CYS A 568 -31.50 -24.13 4.72
C CYS A 568 -32.60 -24.99 4.07
N PRO A 569 -33.31 -25.85 4.83
CA PRO A 569 -34.40 -26.64 4.30
C PRO A 569 -35.49 -25.76 3.65
N PRO A 570 -35.98 -26.11 2.44
CA PRO A 570 -36.92 -25.26 1.69
C PRO A 570 -38.25 -25.06 2.44
N GLU A 571 -38.67 -26.03 3.25
CA GLU A 571 -39.85 -25.92 4.11
C GLU A 571 -39.70 -24.81 5.15
N LEU A 572 -38.51 -24.63 5.73
CA LEU A 572 -38.23 -23.57 6.70
C LEU A 572 -38.18 -22.20 6.03
N VAL A 573 -37.59 -22.11 4.82
CA VAL A 573 -37.58 -20.85 4.05
C VAL A 573 -39.00 -20.42 3.66
N SER A 574 -39.83 -21.38 3.26
CA SER A 574 -41.23 -21.13 2.88
C SER A 574 -42.04 -20.66 4.10
N LEU A 575 -41.89 -21.35 5.24
CA LEU A 575 -42.52 -20.95 6.50
C LEU A 575 -42.13 -19.53 6.91
N LEU A 576 -40.83 -19.20 6.91
CA LEU A 576 -40.34 -17.87 7.25
C LEU A 576 -40.93 -16.79 6.33
N ARG A 577 -41.10 -17.08 5.04
CA ARG A 577 -41.66 -16.15 4.07
C ARG A 577 -43.16 -15.91 4.29
N GLU A 578 -43.90 -16.97 4.63
CA GLU A 578 -45.35 -16.92 4.84
C GLU A 578 -45.72 -16.27 6.18
N GLN A 579 -44.95 -16.57 7.23
CA GLN A 579 -45.25 -16.14 8.60
C GLN A 579 -44.65 -14.77 8.97
N THR A 580 -43.66 -14.26 8.22
CA THR A 580 -43.04 -12.98 8.57
C THR A 580 -43.92 -11.78 8.23
N GLN A 581 -44.14 -10.94 9.24
CA GLN A 581 -44.78 -9.63 9.16
C GLN A 581 -43.76 -8.52 8.84
N SER A 582 -42.45 -8.81 8.91
CA SER A 582 -41.40 -7.86 8.55
C SER A 582 -41.31 -7.72 7.03
N LEU A 583 -41.62 -6.53 6.51
CA LEU A 583 -41.51 -6.23 5.08
C LEU A 583 -40.07 -6.39 4.57
N MET A 584 -39.09 -5.95 5.37
CA MET A 584 -37.67 -6.12 5.05
C MET A 584 -37.28 -7.59 4.99
N LEU A 585 -37.65 -8.41 5.99
CA LEU A 585 -37.34 -9.84 5.95
C LEU A 585 -38.02 -10.52 4.76
N ARG A 586 -39.26 -10.13 4.43
CA ARG A 586 -39.97 -10.65 3.26
C ARG A 586 -39.27 -10.29 1.94
N GLU A 587 -38.75 -9.06 1.81
CA GLU A 587 -37.93 -8.64 0.66
C GLU A 587 -36.63 -9.47 0.58
N ILE A 588 -35.92 -9.63 1.70
CA ILE A 588 -34.70 -10.45 1.79
C ILE A 588 -34.96 -11.90 1.32
N LEU A 589 -36.06 -12.51 1.78
CA LEU A 589 -36.42 -13.89 1.46
C LEU A 589 -36.93 -14.08 0.02
N THR A 590 -37.39 -13.02 -0.64
CA THR A 590 -37.85 -13.04 -2.03
C THR A 590 -36.70 -12.81 -3.01
N ASP A 591 -35.80 -11.87 -2.73
CA ASP A 591 -34.56 -11.66 -3.51
C ASP A 591 -33.64 -12.89 -3.48
N SER A 592 -33.61 -13.62 -2.37
CA SER A 592 -32.89 -14.90 -2.26
C SER A 592 -33.50 -16.02 -3.10
N ALA A 593 -34.80 -15.94 -3.45
CA ALA A 593 -35.50 -16.95 -4.24
C ALA A 593 -35.46 -16.65 -5.75
N SER A 594 -35.49 -15.38 -6.15
CA SER A 594 -35.46 -14.94 -7.55
C SER A 594 -34.08 -15.10 -8.21
N ASN A 595 -32.99 -14.96 -7.44
CA ASN A 595 -31.62 -15.22 -7.90
C ASN A 595 -31.27 -16.73 -7.97
N ALA A 596 -32.16 -17.61 -7.52
CA ALA A 596 -32.00 -19.05 -7.58
C ALA A 596 -32.77 -19.61 -8.79
N THR A 597 -32.08 -19.88 -9.89
CA THR A 597 -32.53 -20.97 -10.77
C THR A 597 -32.61 -22.23 -9.90
N VAL A 598 -33.84 -22.64 -9.62
CA VAL A 598 -34.24 -23.64 -8.61
C VAL A 598 -33.54 -25.01 -8.78
N SER A 599 -32.83 -25.26 -9.89
CA SER A 599 -32.06 -26.50 -10.11
C SER A 599 -30.60 -26.47 -9.63
N SER A 600 -29.92 -25.33 -9.52
CA SER A 600 -28.48 -25.28 -9.18
C SER A 600 -28.18 -25.12 -7.68
N PHE A 601 -29.14 -24.60 -6.91
CA PHE A 601 -29.04 -24.38 -5.46
C PHE A 601 -29.22 -25.67 -4.63
N VAL A 602 -29.81 -26.71 -5.23
CA VAL A 602 -30.34 -27.87 -4.49
C VAL A 602 -29.28 -28.96 -4.22
N LEU A 603 -28.15 -28.99 -4.95
CA LEU A 603 -27.19 -30.11 -4.92
C LEU A 603 -25.73 -29.76 -4.56
N ALA A 604 -25.34 -28.48 -4.43
CA ALA A 604 -23.94 -28.07 -4.27
C ALA A 604 -23.60 -27.52 -2.87
N GLY A 605 -22.64 -28.13 -2.17
CA GLY A 605 -22.09 -27.67 -0.87
C GLY A 605 -21.29 -26.35 -0.96
N VAL A 606 -20.92 -25.78 0.19
CA VAL A 606 -20.17 -24.50 0.29
C VAL A 606 -18.92 -24.51 -0.58
N SER A 607 -18.14 -25.58 -0.50
CA SER A 607 -16.91 -25.77 -1.29
C SER A 607 -17.12 -25.68 -2.79
N VAL A 608 -18.23 -26.21 -3.33
CA VAL A 608 -18.53 -26.15 -4.77
C VAL A 608 -18.85 -24.73 -5.20
N LYS A 609 -19.71 -24.03 -4.43
CA LYS A 609 -20.03 -22.62 -4.69
C LYS A 609 -18.78 -21.75 -4.65
N PHE A 610 -17.95 -21.96 -3.62
CA PHE A 610 -16.67 -21.30 -3.44
C PHE A 610 -15.77 -21.44 -4.68
N ARG A 611 -15.58 -22.68 -5.18
CA ARG A 611 -14.77 -22.94 -6.37
C ARG A 611 -15.30 -22.21 -7.60
N GLN A 612 -16.62 -22.18 -7.80
CA GLN A 612 -17.24 -21.48 -8.93
C GLN A 612 -17.07 -19.96 -8.84
N ASP A 613 -17.27 -19.37 -7.64
CA ASP A 613 -17.07 -17.94 -7.41
C ASP A 613 -15.60 -17.54 -7.63
N LEU A 614 -14.67 -18.34 -7.12
CA LEU A 614 -13.23 -18.12 -7.31
C LEU A 614 -12.81 -18.25 -8.77
N ALA A 615 -13.31 -19.25 -9.51
CA ALA A 615 -13.05 -19.39 -10.94
C ALA A 615 -13.55 -18.16 -11.72
N ARG A 616 -14.78 -17.72 -11.45
CA ARG A 616 -15.34 -16.49 -12.03
C ARG A 616 -14.53 -15.24 -11.70
N LEU A 617 -13.94 -15.15 -10.50
CA LEU A 617 -13.04 -14.07 -10.14
C LEU A 617 -11.77 -14.10 -10.99
N ILE A 618 -11.08 -15.25 -11.05
CA ILE A 618 -9.83 -15.40 -11.81
C ILE A 618 -10.05 -15.10 -13.30
N ASP A 619 -11.15 -15.54 -13.90
CA ASP A 619 -11.48 -15.25 -15.29
C ASP A 619 -11.68 -13.75 -15.55
N ARG A 620 -12.29 -13.03 -14.60
CA ARG A 620 -12.39 -11.57 -14.68
C ARG A 620 -11.02 -10.91 -14.58
N LEU A 621 -10.17 -11.36 -13.64
CA LEU A 621 -8.82 -10.81 -13.50
C LEU A 621 -8.00 -10.99 -14.78
N ARG A 622 -8.12 -12.13 -15.48
CA ARG A 622 -7.49 -12.38 -16.79
C ARG A 622 -7.93 -11.38 -17.87
N SER A 623 -9.16 -10.88 -17.78
CA SER A 623 -9.71 -9.87 -18.70
C SER A 623 -9.36 -8.42 -18.32
N THR A 624 -8.58 -8.20 -17.27
CA THR A 624 -8.14 -6.87 -16.85
C THR A 624 -6.62 -6.78 -16.87
N ARG A 625 -6.07 -5.57 -16.73
CA ARG A 625 -4.66 -5.36 -16.40
C ARG A 625 -4.47 -5.32 -14.88
N PRO A 626 -3.93 -6.38 -14.24
CA PRO A 626 -3.72 -6.41 -12.81
C PRO A 626 -2.45 -5.64 -12.40
N LEU A 627 -2.60 -4.87 -11.32
CA LEU A 627 -1.55 -4.17 -10.60
C LEU A 627 -1.61 -4.64 -9.15
N TRP A 628 -0.46 -4.88 -8.52
CA TRP A 628 -0.38 -5.60 -7.25
C TRP A 628 0.13 -4.71 -6.12
N ILE A 629 -0.50 -4.82 -4.96
CA ILE A 629 0.01 -4.33 -3.68
C ILE A 629 0.24 -5.54 -2.79
N ARG A 630 1.50 -5.75 -2.39
CA ARG A 630 1.92 -6.79 -1.44
C ARG A 630 2.14 -6.14 -0.08
N CYS A 631 1.16 -6.30 0.79
CA CYS A 631 1.17 -5.78 2.16
C CYS A 631 1.91 -6.75 3.09
N LEU A 632 2.94 -6.26 3.76
CA LEU A 632 3.77 -7.01 4.71
C LEU A 632 3.54 -6.49 6.13
N ARG A 633 3.51 -7.41 7.09
CA ARG A 633 3.51 -7.09 8.51
C ARG A 633 4.96 -7.10 9.00
N PRO A 634 5.44 -6.06 9.71
CA PRO A 634 6.86 -5.97 10.08
C PRO A 634 7.25 -7.01 11.17
N SER A 635 6.27 -7.50 11.94
CA SER A 635 6.44 -8.59 12.92
C SER A 635 5.12 -9.34 13.07
N LEU A 636 5.17 -10.68 13.17
CA LEU A 636 3.97 -11.50 13.43
C LEU A 636 3.59 -11.53 14.91
N VAL A 637 4.41 -10.95 15.78
CA VAL A 637 4.07 -10.74 17.19
C VAL A 637 2.82 -9.86 17.30
N ARG A 638 1.99 -10.12 18.31
CA ARG A 638 0.77 -9.33 18.56
C ARG A 638 1.13 -7.86 18.84
N PHE A 639 0.23 -6.96 18.44
CA PHE A 639 0.48 -5.51 18.48
C PHE A 639 0.66 -4.98 19.90
N ASP A 640 -0.11 -5.50 20.86
CA ASP A 640 0.01 -5.25 22.31
C ASP A 640 1.44 -5.54 22.81
N MET A 641 1.95 -6.73 22.50
CA MET A 641 3.31 -7.16 22.84
C MET A 641 4.39 -6.36 22.10
N MET A 642 4.10 -5.90 20.87
CA MET A 642 5.02 -5.08 20.08
C MET A 642 5.24 -3.71 20.73
N MET A 643 4.17 -3.11 21.28
CA MET A 643 4.23 -1.83 21.98
C MET A 643 4.97 -1.93 23.33
N GLU A 644 4.87 -3.06 24.02
CA GLU A 644 5.58 -3.32 25.29
C GLU A 644 7.07 -3.62 25.10
N THR A 645 7.43 -4.35 24.04
CA THR A 645 8.82 -4.81 23.81
C THR A 645 9.66 -3.83 22.96
N GLY A 646 9.04 -2.87 22.29
CA GLY A 646 9.72 -1.95 21.36
C GLY A 646 10.27 -2.63 20.09
N ALA A 647 10.04 -3.93 19.91
CA ALA A 647 10.53 -4.73 18.79
C ALA A 647 9.55 -4.64 17.60
N GLY A 648 9.54 -3.50 16.92
CA GLY A 648 8.64 -3.22 15.80
C GLY A 648 8.92 -3.98 14.50
N TRP A 649 10.00 -4.78 14.43
CA TRP A 649 10.46 -5.47 13.22
C TRP A 649 11.09 -6.83 13.53
N SER A 650 10.77 -7.85 12.72
CA SER A 650 11.33 -9.20 12.77
C SER A 650 11.83 -9.61 11.38
N ASP A 651 13.15 -9.77 11.25
CA ASP A 651 13.76 -10.19 9.98
C ASP A 651 13.28 -11.59 9.55
N GLU A 652 13.05 -12.49 10.51
CA GLU A 652 12.57 -13.85 10.25
C GLU A 652 11.15 -13.85 9.70
N ASP A 653 10.25 -13.08 10.30
CA ASP A 653 8.85 -13.01 9.89
C ASP A 653 8.69 -12.33 8.52
N VAL A 654 9.45 -11.25 8.28
CA VAL A 654 9.42 -10.57 7.00
C VAL A 654 10.03 -11.45 5.92
N ALA A 655 11.12 -12.18 6.19
CA ALA A 655 11.70 -13.13 5.25
C ALA A 655 10.69 -14.24 4.84
N LYS A 656 10.00 -14.85 5.82
CA LYS A 656 8.93 -15.84 5.55
C LYS A 656 7.79 -15.26 4.70
N GLN A 657 7.41 -14.00 4.94
CA GLN A 657 6.39 -13.33 4.12
C GLN A 657 6.88 -13.04 2.69
N LEU A 658 8.15 -12.68 2.50
CA LEU A 658 8.73 -12.41 1.17
C LEU A 658 8.78 -13.66 0.29
N GLU A 659 9.10 -14.81 0.90
CA GLU A 659 9.08 -16.11 0.23
C GLU A 659 7.64 -16.48 -0.16
N SER A 660 6.72 -16.38 0.80
CA SER A 660 5.34 -16.79 0.59
C SER A 660 4.58 -15.87 -0.39
N CYS A 661 4.73 -14.55 -0.33
CA CYS A 661 4.07 -13.65 -1.26
C CYS A 661 4.58 -13.77 -2.72
N GLY A 662 5.60 -14.61 -2.97
CA GLY A 662 6.25 -14.83 -4.26
C GLY A 662 6.99 -13.62 -4.80
N LEU A 663 7.35 -12.68 -3.93
CA LEU A 663 8.17 -11.53 -4.28
C LEU A 663 9.59 -11.97 -4.65
N LEU A 664 10.17 -12.92 -3.91
CA LEU A 664 11.50 -13.44 -4.21
C LEU A 664 11.57 -14.17 -5.56
N PRO A 665 10.70 -15.15 -5.87
CA PRO A 665 10.61 -15.74 -7.21
C PRO A 665 10.41 -14.69 -8.31
N ALA A 666 9.56 -13.67 -8.08
CA ALA A 666 9.35 -12.60 -9.05
C ALA A 666 10.61 -11.75 -9.29
N THR A 667 11.35 -11.36 -8.25
CA THR A 667 12.59 -10.57 -8.41
C THR A 667 13.72 -11.39 -9.02
N ARG A 668 13.80 -12.69 -8.73
CA ARG A 668 14.75 -13.61 -9.38
C ARG A 668 14.42 -13.81 -10.86
N ALA A 669 13.15 -14.00 -11.20
CA ALA A 669 12.68 -14.00 -12.58
C ALA A 669 13.01 -12.67 -13.28
N ALA A 670 12.74 -11.53 -12.64
CA ALA A 670 13.07 -10.20 -13.16
C ALA A 670 14.57 -10.05 -13.45
N ARG A 671 15.43 -10.59 -12.58
CA ARG A 671 16.89 -10.58 -12.73
C ARG A 671 17.34 -11.31 -13.99
N ARG A 672 16.70 -12.44 -14.33
CA ARG A 672 16.96 -13.18 -15.59
C ARG A 672 16.49 -12.39 -16.81
N LEU A 673 15.43 -11.58 -16.65
CA LEU A 673 14.78 -10.80 -17.71
C LEU A 673 15.22 -9.33 -17.81
N HIS A 674 16.49 -9.02 -17.50
CA HIS A 674 17.04 -7.65 -17.53
C HIS A 674 16.19 -6.65 -16.71
N PRO A 675 16.38 -6.59 -15.38
CA PRO A 675 15.48 -5.86 -14.48
C PRO A 675 15.53 -4.34 -14.68
N VAL A 676 16.64 -3.80 -15.21
CA VAL A 676 16.78 -2.36 -15.46
C VAL A 676 16.39 -2.06 -16.89
N ARG A 677 15.28 -1.34 -17.05
CA ARG A 677 14.67 -1.00 -18.33
C ARG A 677 14.56 0.52 -18.44
N LEU A 678 15.28 1.12 -19.37
CA LEU A 678 15.34 2.57 -19.53
C LEU A 678 14.99 2.93 -20.97
N THR A 679 14.12 3.91 -21.17
CA THR A 679 14.00 4.52 -22.51
C THR A 679 15.34 5.10 -22.93
N TYR A 680 15.59 5.21 -24.23
CA TYR A 680 16.85 5.78 -24.70
C TYR A 680 17.04 7.24 -24.23
N ALA A 681 15.95 8.01 -24.11
CA ALA A 681 15.98 9.36 -23.56
C ALA A 681 16.39 9.39 -22.08
N GLU A 682 15.83 8.51 -21.24
CA GLU A 682 16.21 8.39 -19.82
C GLU A 682 17.67 7.95 -19.68
N PHE A 683 18.11 6.96 -20.45
CA PHE A 683 19.48 6.47 -20.41
C PHE A 683 20.49 7.58 -20.76
N LEU A 684 20.23 8.34 -21.82
CA LEU A 684 21.10 9.43 -22.24
C LEU A 684 21.09 10.59 -21.26
N THR A 685 19.94 10.89 -20.65
CA THR A 685 19.85 11.93 -19.61
C THR A 685 20.69 11.55 -18.39
N ARG A 686 20.66 10.28 -17.98
CA ARG A 686 21.39 9.78 -16.81
C ARG A 686 22.89 9.60 -17.06
N TYR A 687 23.26 8.96 -18.17
CA TYR A 687 24.63 8.51 -18.45
C TYR A 687 25.33 9.27 -19.58
N GLY A 688 24.68 10.24 -20.21
CA GLY A 688 25.23 10.99 -21.36
C GLY A 688 26.58 11.66 -21.07
N CYS A 689 26.83 12.07 -19.83
CA CYS A 689 28.10 12.67 -19.44
C CYS A 689 29.29 11.69 -19.52
N LEU A 690 29.05 10.38 -19.44
CA LEU A 690 30.10 9.36 -19.55
C LEU A 690 30.69 9.27 -20.97
N MET A 691 29.95 9.67 -22.00
CA MET A 691 30.48 9.79 -23.37
C MET A 691 31.52 10.91 -23.49
N LEU A 692 31.30 12.04 -22.80
CA LEU A 692 32.21 13.19 -22.85
C LEU A 692 33.51 12.90 -22.08
N ALA A 693 33.46 12.06 -21.06
CA ALA A 693 34.60 11.67 -20.24
C ALA A 693 35.63 10.78 -20.97
N ARG A 694 35.19 9.99 -21.97
CA ARG A 694 36.04 9.02 -22.69
C ARG A 694 36.80 9.60 -23.88
N ARG A 695 36.64 10.90 -24.18
CA ARG A 695 37.52 11.61 -25.12
C ARG A 695 38.74 12.13 -24.35
N ASP A 696 39.83 11.38 -24.41
CA ASP A 696 41.13 11.82 -23.90
C ASP A 696 41.55 13.18 -24.53
N PRO A 697 42.34 13.99 -23.81
CA PRO A 697 42.74 15.34 -24.18
C PRO A 697 43.91 15.33 -25.17
N HIS A 698 43.83 14.57 -26.27
CA HIS A 698 44.76 14.76 -27.38
C HIS A 698 44.36 15.99 -28.21
N PRO A 699 45.35 16.75 -28.73
CA PRO A 699 45.08 17.97 -29.48
C PRO A 699 44.23 17.65 -30.70
N ARG A 700 43.11 18.36 -30.84
CA ARG A 700 42.12 18.13 -31.90
C ARG A 700 42.74 18.39 -33.27
N PRO A 701 42.42 17.60 -34.31
CA PRO A 701 42.51 18.08 -35.68
C PRO A 701 41.57 19.28 -35.84
N LEU A 702 42.01 20.32 -36.55
CA LEU A 702 41.41 21.66 -36.62
C LEU A 702 39.91 21.74 -37.01
N ASN A 703 39.25 20.64 -37.39
CA ASN A 703 37.88 20.65 -37.95
C ASN A 703 36.83 19.90 -37.13
N SER A 704 37.08 19.53 -35.87
CA SER A 704 36.04 18.95 -35.00
C SER A 704 35.37 20.01 -34.11
N PRO A 705 34.03 20.05 -34.02
CA PRO A 705 33.33 21.07 -33.25
C PRO A 705 33.66 21.01 -31.76
N SER A 706 33.74 22.17 -31.13
CA SER A 706 34.11 22.33 -29.74
C SER A 706 33.02 21.82 -28.77
N PRO A 707 33.37 21.49 -27.51
CA PRO A 707 32.40 21.15 -26.46
C PRO A 707 31.30 22.21 -26.30
N ALA A 708 31.66 23.49 -26.50
CA ALA A 708 30.70 24.59 -26.50
C ALA A 708 29.74 24.53 -27.71
N GLU A 709 30.21 24.09 -28.88
CA GLU A 709 29.35 23.88 -30.06
C GLU A 709 28.47 22.63 -29.92
N PHE A 710 28.93 21.59 -29.23
CA PHE A 710 28.12 20.41 -28.91
C PHE A 710 27.04 20.74 -27.88
N GLU A 711 27.38 21.51 -26.85
CA GLU A 711 26.44 22.01 -25.84
C GLU A 711 25.45 23.02 -26.44
N LEU A 712 25.89 23.88 -27.37
CA LEU A 712 25.00 24.74 -28.16
C LEU A 712 24.09 23.93 -29.09
N ALA A 713 24.56 22.85 -29.70
CA ALA A 713 23.73 21.97 -30.53
C ALA A 713 22.68 21.22 -29.70
N TYR A 714 23.04 20.80 -28.47
CA TYR A 714 22.14 20.16 -27.51
C TYR A 714 21.11 21.14 -26.93
N ARG A 715 21.50 22.39 -26.65
CA ARG A 715 20.58 23.46 -26.20
C ARG A 715 19.66 23.95 -27.32
N ARG A 716 20.16 24.12 -28.55
CA ARG A 716 19.33 24.41 -29.73
C ARG A 716 18.31 23.30 -30.06
N GLN A 717 18.48 22.08 -29.55
CA GLN A 717 17.51 21.00 -29.73
C GLN A 717 16.34 21.05 -28.72
N ASN A 718 16.53 21.70 -27.57
CA ASN A 718 15.54 21.74 -26.48
C ASN A 718 14.89 23.11 -26.29
N ASP A 719 15.51 24.21 -26.77
CA ASP A 719 14.98 25.58 -26.65
C ASP A 719 14.71 26.22 -28.02
N LEU A 720 13.65 25.81 -28.73
CA LEU A 720 13.13 26.63 -29.85
C LEU A 720 11.62 26.88 -29.73
N PRO A 721 11.16 28.13 -29.95
CA PRO A 721 9.75 28.46 -29.90
C PRO A 721 8.98 27.83 -31.04
N THR A 722 7.78 27.38 -30.70
CA THR A 722 6.70 26.89 -31.55
C THR A 722 6.42 27.85 -32.71
N THR A 723 7.04 27.61 -33.87
CA THR A 723 6.56 28.12 -35.16
C THR A 723 6.31 26.95 -36.12
N PRO A 724 5.24 26.98 -36.95
CA PRO A 724 4.63 25.75 -37.48
C PRO A 724 5.33 25.12 -38.68
N SER A 725 6.49 25.61 -39.14
CA SER A 725 6.93 25.30 -40.51
C SER A 725 8.19 24.44 -40.68
N ARG A 726 8.96 24.11 -39.63
CA ARG A 726 10.13 23.22 -39.77
C ARG A 726 10.40 22.37 -38.51
N THR A 727 9.82 21.17 -38.45
CA THR A 727 10.08 20.24 -37.35
C THR A 727 11.55 19.75 -37.34
N PRO A 728 12.22 19.71 -36.17
CA PRO A 728 13.60 19.20 -36.01
C PRO A 728 13.80 17.78 -36.58
N GLU A 729 12.73 16.99 -36.60
CA GLU A 729 12.67 15.62 -37.12
C GLU A 729 12.98 15.52 -38.62
N ARG A 730 12.55 16.50 -39.43
CA ARG A 730 12.83 16.53 -40.88
C ARG A 730 14.30 16.85 -41.19
N LEU A 731 14.95 17.66 -40.35
CA LEU A 731 16.37 18.03 -40.48
C LEU A 731 17.31 16.88 -40.08
N LEU A 732 16.96 16.11 -39.04
CA LEU A 732 17.68 14.89 -38.64
C LEU A 732 17.58 13.78 -39.69
N ARG A 733 16.38 13.52 -40.22
CA ARG A 733 16.18 12.55 -41.32
C ARG A 733 17.02 12.89 -42.55
N ARG A 734 17.13 14.18 -42.92
CA ARG A 734 17.93 14.64 -44.08
C ARG A 734 19.44 14.46 -43.91
N ARG A 735 19.99 14.51 -42.68
CA ARG A 735 21.44 14.45 -42.42
C ARG A 735 21.97 13.05 -42.13
N THR A 736 21.19 12.18 -41.49
CA THR A 736 21.68 10.86 -41.03
C THR A 736 20.90 9.67 -41.58
N GLY A 737 19.75 9.91 -42.22
CA GLY A 737 18.84 8.86 -42.71
C GLY A 737 18.17 8.02 -41.61
N ALA A 738 18.37 8.35 -40.33
CA ALA A 738 17.91 7.56 -39.18
C ALA A 738 16.78 8.29 -38.42
N SER A 739 15.85 7.56 -37.80
CA SER A 739 14.83 8.17 -36.95
C SER A 739 15.46 8.74 -35.66
N PRO A 740 14.81 9.70 -34.97
CA PRO A 740 15.31 10.22 -33.69
C PRO A 740 15.59 9.13 -32.64
N ALA A 741 14.72 8.10 -32.58
CA ALA A 741 14.89 6.95 -31.69
C ALA A 741 16.12 6.11 -32.07
N ASP A 742 16.39 5.92 -33.37
CA ASP A 742 17.58 5.19 -33.83
C ASP A 742 18.87 5.94 -33.50
N HIS A 743 18.83 7.28 -33.54
CA HIS A 743 19.96 8.10 -33.14
C HIS A 743 20.25 7.97 -31.64
N GLN A 744 19.21 8.07 -30.80
CA GLN A 744 19.35 7.89 -29.36
C GLN A 744 19.86 6.48 -29.01
N ARG A 745 19.35 5.46 -29.69
CA ARG A 745 19.83 4.07 -29.58
C ARG A 745 21.31 3.94 -29.90
N ARG A 746 21.81 4.59 -30.95
CA ARG A 746 23.24 4.60 -31.31
C ARG A 746 24.10 5.30 -30.26
N LEU A 747 23.64 6.41 -29.69
CA LEU A 747 24.33 7.11 -28.62
C LEU A 747 24.40 6.25 -27.35
N ALA A 748 23.29 5.61 -26.98
CA ALA A 748 23.25 4.68 -25.84
C ALA A 748 24.23 3.52 -26.04
N ALA A 749 24.24 2.94 -27.24
CA ALA A 749 25.22 1.93 -27.61
C ALA A 749 26.67 2.42 -27.51
N GLY A 750 26.93 3.68 -27.89
CA GLY A 750 28.26 4.28 -27.80
C GLY A 750 28.77 4.42 -26.36
N ILE A 751 27.90 4.82 -25.42
CA ILE A 751 28.23 4.88 -23.99
C ILE A 751 28.63 3.48 -23.49
N LEU A 752 27.84 2.46 -23.85
CA LEU A 752 28.00 1.09 -23.37
C LEU A 752 29.20 0.35 -24.00
N THR A 753 29.58 0.69 -25.23
CA THR A 753 30.68 0.04 -25.96
C THR A 753 31.99 0.81 -25.90
N GLY A 754 31.96 2.09 -25.51
CA GLY A 754 33.13 2.97 -25.54
C GLY A 754 33.56 3.38 -26.95
N ARG A 755 32.80 3.04 -28.00
CA ARG A 755 33.03 3.44 -29.40
C ARG A 755 31.71 3.92 -29.99
N LEU A 756 31.71 5.05 -30.70
CA LEU A 756 30.54 5.48 -31.47
C LEU A 756 30.28 4.42 -32.56
N ALA A 757 29.22 3.62 -32.38
CA ALA A 757 28.87 2.57 -33.33
C ALA A 757 28.62 3.18 -34.73
N GLY A 758 29.14 2.51 -35.77
CA GLY A 758 28.81 2.83 -37.16
C GLY A 758 27.33 2.60 -37.48
N LYS A 759 26.96 2.61 -38.78
CA LYS A 759 25.55 2.47 -39.23
C LYS A 759 24.85 1.17 -38.77
N ALA A 760 25.60 0.13 -38.39
CA ALA A 760 25.06 -1.15 -37.93
C ALA A 760 24.85 -1.18 -36.41
N CYS A 761 23.72 -1.75 -35.99
CA CYS A 761 23.40 -1.98 -34.57
C CYS A 761 24.46 -2.90 -33.95
N PRO A 762 25.00 -2.60 -32.74
CA PRO A 762 25.91 -3.52 -32.08
C PRO A 762 25.22 -4.86 -31.80
N PRO A 763 25.94 -5.99 -31.89
CA PRO A 763 25.37 -7.31 -31.63
C PRO A 763 24.89 -7.42 -30.18
N VAL A 764 23.87 -8.26 -29.96
CA VAL A 764 23.46 -8.73 -28.63
C VAL A 764 24.70 -9.27 -27.93
N ARG A 765 24.98 -8.77 -26.72
CA ARG A 765 26.10 -9.23 -25.89
C ARG A 765 25.55 -9.57 -24.52
N PHE A 766 26.17 -10.57 -23.89
CA PHE A 766 25.80 -11.04 -22.56
C PHE A 766 25.54 -9.88 -21.60
N GLY A 767 24.30 -9.77 -21.11
CA GLY A 767 23.88 -8.82 -20.08
C GLY A 767 23.29 -7.47 -20.52
N ARG A 768 23.11 -7.23 -21.85
CA ARG A 768 22.35 -6.07 -22.37
C ARG A 768 21.60 -6.37 -23.66
N GLN A 769 20.42 -5.79 -23.79
CA GLN A 769 19.60 -5.87 -24.99
C GLN A 769 19.08 -4.48 -25.41
N PHE A 770 19.02 -4.26 -26.73
CA PHE A 770 18.55 -3.01 -27.32
C PHE A 770 17.20 -3.24 -27.98
N GLY A 771 16.12 -2.83 -27.30
CA GLY A 771 14.76 -2.88 -27.84
C GLY A 771 14.49 -1.78 -28.86
N ARG A 772 13.25 -1.71 -29.31
CA ARG A 772 12.76 -0.69 -30.24
C ARG A 772 12.80 0.71 -29.62
N GLY A 773 12.35 0.88 -28.38
CA GLY A 773 12.27 2.16 -27.66
C GLY A 773 13.05 2.18 -26.35
N LYS A 774 13.42 1.01 -25.82
CA LYS A 774 14.09 0.87 -24.53
C LYS A 774 15.40 0.09 -24.61
N LEU A 775 16.26 0.36 -23.64
CA LEU A 775 17.48 -0.37 -23.34
C LEU A 775 17.23 -1.26 -22.11
N PHE A 776 17.64 -2.51 -22.21
CA PHE A 776 17.50 -3.53 -21.17
C PHE A 776 18.89 -3.90 -20.66
N LEU A 777 19.09 -3.77 -19.35
CA LEU A 777 20.36 -4.01 -18.68
C LEU A 777 20.19 -5.02 -17.54
N THR A 778 21.20 -5.85 -17.34
CA THR A 778 21.31 -6.62 -16.10
C THR A 778 21.62 -5.69 -14.92
N ALA A 779 21.20 -6.07 -13.72
CA ALA A 779 21.48 -5.31 -12.49
C ALA A 779 22.98 -5.00 -12.31
N GLY A 780 23.85 -5.96 -12.64
CA GLY A 780 25.31 -5.76 -12.57
C GLY A 780 25.82 -4.67 -13.52
N GLN A 781 25.30 -4.61 -14.75
CA GLN A 781 25.70 -3.57 -15.71
C GLN A 781 25.18 -2.18 -15.33
N ALA A 782 23.95 -2.10 -14.81
CA ALA A 782 23.42 -0.83 -14.31
C ALA A 782 24.24 -0.30 -13.12
N ALA A 783 24.57 -1.17 -12.16
CA ALA A 783 25.40 -0.81 -11.01
C ALA A 783 26.82 -0.36 -11.43
N GLU A 784 27.41 -0.99 -12.45
CA GLU A 784 28.68 -0.56 -13.03
C GLU A 784 28.60 0.86 -13.61
N LEU A 785 27.55 1.15 -14.38
CA LEU A 785 27.33 2.48 -14.96
C LEU A 785 27.11 3.54 -13.88
N ASP A 786 26.35 3.21 -12.83
CA ASP A 786 26.12 4.10 -11.70
C ASP A 786 27.41 4.38 -10.93
N ARG A 787 28.28 3.37 -10.75
CA ARG A 787 29.61 3.56 -10.15
C ARG A 787 30.48 4.49 -10.99
N GLN A 788 30.53 4.28 -12.31
CA GLN A 788 31.26 5.17 -13.24
C GLN A 788 30.70 6.59 -13.21
N LEU A 789 29.38 6.74 -13.15
CA LEU A 789 28.70 8.03 -13.05
C LEU A 789 29.04 8.74 -11.73
N ALA A 790 29.01 8.03 -10.60
CA ALA A 790 29.36 8.58 -9.29
C ALA A 790 30.82 9.06 -9.25
N GLN A 791 31.75 8.26 -9.77
CA GLN A 791 33.16 8.64 -9.91
C GLN A 791 33.33 9.88 -10.79
N HIS A 792 32.67 9.92 -11.95
CA HIS A 792 32.72 11.06 -12.86
C HIS A 792 32.12 12.34 -12.23
N ARG A 793 31.00 12.22 -11.52
CA ARG A 793 30.37 13.33 -10.78
C ARG A 793 31.27 13.85 -9.68
N SER A 794 31.88 12.98 -8.89
CA SER A 794 32.82 13.36 -7.84
C SER A 794 34.03 14.11 -8.40
N ALA A 795 34.66 13.57 -9.45
CA ALA A 795 35.77 14.23 -10.13
C ALA A 795 35.38 15.60 -10.72
N SER A 796 34.17 15.69 -11.31
CA SER A 796 33.64 16.94 -11.87
C SER A 796 33.34 17.97 -10.78
N ALA A 797 32.77 17.54 -9.64
CA ALA A 797 32.53 18.40 -8.49
C ALA A 797 33.84 18.96 -7.94
N VAL A 798 34.90 18.15 -7.83
CA VAL A 798 36.23 18.63 -7.41
C VAL A 798 36.78 19.67 -8.38
N ARG A 799 36.64 19.47 -9.71
CA ARG A 799 37.05 20.46 -10.72
C ARG A 799 36.27 21.77 -10.59
N LEU A 800 34.95 21.70 -10.41
CA LEU A 800 34.10 22.87 -10.21
C LEU A 800 34.45 23.61 -8.91
N GLN A 801 34.59 22.88 -7.80
CA GLN A 801 34.99 23.44 -6.51
C GLN A 801 36.36 24.13 -6.62
N ARG A 802 37.33 23.52 -7.31
CA ARG A 802 38.63 24.14 -7.58
C ARG A 802 38.47 25.45 -8.36
N ALA A 803 37.73 25.43 -9.46
CA ALA A 803 37.50 26.62 -10.28
C ALA A 803 36.83 27.76 -9.49
N VAL A 804 35.78 27.42 -8.71
CA VAL A 804 35.07 28.38 -7.85
C VAL A 804 35.99 28.93 -6.76
N ARG A 805 36.75 28.08 -6.07
CA ARG A 805 37.72 28.50 -5.05
C ARG A 805 38.80 29.41 -5.64
N THR A 806 39.36 29.06 -6.79
CA THR A 806 40.35 29.89 -7.49
C THR A 806 39.74 31.24 -7.90
N TRP A 807 38.51 31.25 -8.41
CA TRP A 807 37.82 32.49 -8.77
C TRP A 807 37.52 33.37 -7.56
N LEU A 808 37.02 32.79 -6.46
CA LEU A 808 36.77 33.50 -5.20
C LEU A 808 38.04 34.09 -4.60
N LEU A 809 39.15 33.34 -4.61
CA LEU A 809 40.45 33.82 -4.17
C LEU A 809 40.95 34.97 -5.06
N ALA A 810 40.87 34.81 -6.39
CA ALA A 810 41.26 35.86 -7.32
C ALA A 810 40.39 37.12 -7.19
N ARG A 811 39.10 36.97 -6.87
CA ARG A 811 38.17 38.09 -6.61
C ARG A 811 38.50 38.80 -5.30
N ARG A 812 38.68 38.06 -4.20
CA ARG A 812 39.08 38.62 -2.90
C ARG A 812 40.43 39.32 -2.98
N HIS A 813 41.39 38.72 -3.68
CA HIS A 813 42.71 39.31 -3.92
C HIS A 813 42.58 40.63 -4.69
N ARG A 814 41.79 40.67 -5.77
CA ARG A 814 41.51 41.91 -6.52
C ARG A 814 40.78 42.97 -5.68
N GLN A 815 39.87 42.57 -4.80
CA GLN A 815 39.18 43.50 -3.88
C GLN A 815 40.13 44.10 -2.84
N ARG A 816 40.98 43.28 -2.20
CA ARG A 816 42.02 43.77 -1.27
C ARG A 816 42.95 44.77 -1.96
N GLN A 817 43.40 44.45 -3.17
CA GLN A 817 44.24 45.35 -3.96
C GLN A 817 43.60 46.70 -4.29
N ARG A 818 42.27 46.76 -4.43
CA ARG A 818 41.56 48.03 -4.65
C ARG A 818 41.35 48.83 -3.36
N GLN A 819 41.21 48.15 -2.22
CA GLN A 819 40.95 48.79 -0.92
C GLN A 819 42.22 49.21 -0.17
N ALA A 820 43.36 48.54 -0.40
CA ALA A 820 44.61 48.85 0.27
C ALA A 820 45.04 50.33 0.11
N PRO A 821 45.08 50.92 -1.12
CA PRO A 821 45.48 52.32 -1.28
C PRO A 821 44.53 53.30 -0.59
N GLN A 822 43.21 53.03 -0.61
CA GLN A 822 42.20 53.88 0.01
C GLN A 822 42.32 53.89 1.54
N LYS A 823 42.58 52.72 2.15
CA LYS A 823 42.82 52.62 3.59
C LYS A 823 44.10 53.35 3.98
N THR A 824 45.19 53.15 3.23
CA THR A 824 46.46 53.85 3.49
C THR A 824 46.30 55.37 3.33
N GLU A 825 45.61 55.86 2.30
CA GLU A 825 45.33 57.28 2.12
C GLU A 825 44.50 57.87 3.28
N SER A 826 43.50 57.14 3.76
CA SER A 826 42.70 57.57 4.91
C SER A 826 43.52 57.62 6.21
N PHE A 827 44.45 56.68 6.38
CA PHE A 827 45.36 56.64 7.53
C PHE A 827 46.36 57.81 7.49
N VAL A 828 46.99 58.05 6.33
CA VAL A 828 47.93 59.18 6.14
C VAL A 828 47.23 60.51 6.37
N LYS A 829 46.03 60.72 5.82
CA LYS A 829 45.23 61.94 6.09
C LYS A 829 44.93 62.12 7.57
N ARG A 830 44.46 61.07 8.25
CA ARG A 830 44.12 61.14 9.67
C ARG A 830 45.35 61.44 10.53
N ARG A 831 46.51 60.91 10.16
CA ARG A 831 47.77 61.24 10.83
C ARG A 831 48.20 62.70 10.57
N GLN A 832 48.05 63.21 9.35
CA GLN A 832 48.30 64.62 9.03
C GLN A 832 47.39 65.55 9.86
N GLU A 833 46.09 65.24 9.94
CA GLU A 833 45.13 65.98 10.77
C GLU A 833 45.53 65.98 12.25
N LEU A 834 45.98 64.83 12.79
CA LEU A 834 46.46 64.73 14.17
C LEU A 834 47.74 65.54 14.40
N VAL A 835 48.65 65.59 13.43
CA VAL A 835 49.86 66.41 13.48
C VAL A 835 49.52 67.91 13.44
N GLU A 836 48.57 68.33 12.61
CA GLU A 836 48.08 69.70 12.54
C GLU A 836 47.40 70.13 13.85
N LEU A 837 46.52 69.29 14.41
CA LEU A 837 45.91 69.50 15.72
C LEU A 837 46.97 69.61 16.84
N ALA A 838 47.98 68.74 16.82
CA ALA A 838 49.07 68.80 17.79
C ALA A 838 49.90 70.10 17.67
N ASN A 839 50.11 70.60 16.45
CA ASN A 839 50.76 71.88 16.19
C ASN A 839 49.91 73.06 16.65
N ALA A 840 48.61 73.06 16.39
CA ALA A 840 47.67 74.09 16.83
C ALA A 840 47.61 74.16 18.37
N ASN A 841 47.50 73.01 19.04
CA ASN A 841 47.54 72.94 20.50
C ASN A 841 48.88 73.44 21.06
N CYS A 842 50.01 73.16 20.39
CA CYS A 842 51.32 73.69 20.79
C CYS A 842 51.38 75.22 20.69
N GLN A 843 50.84 75.80 19.62
CA GLN A 843 50.77 77.25 19.47
C GLN A 843 49.86 77.89 20.52
N GLN A 844 48.73 77.26 20.83
CA GLN A 844 47.82 77.71 21.88
C GLN A 844 48.47 77.64 23.26
N GLU A 845 49.16 76.55 23.60
CA GLU A 845 49.95 76.43 24.84
C GLU A 845 51.06 77.50 24.94
N GLN A 846 51.71 77.84 23.83
CA GLN A 846 52.73 78.90 23.79
C GLN A 846 52.12 80.28 23.99
N GLN A 847 50.94 80.55 23.40
CA GLN A 847 50.21 81.80 23.58
C GLN A 847 49.68 81.95 25.02
N GLU A 848 49.14 80.87 25.62
CA GLU A 848 48.73 80.83 27.02
C GLU A 848 49.92 81.02 27.97
N GLN A 849 51.08 80.44 27.65
CA GLN A 849 52.31 80.67 28.43
C GLN A 849 52.82 82.12 28.31
N GLN A 850 52.74 82.74 27.14
CA GLN A 850 53.07 84.17 26.98
C GLN A 850 52.09 85.07 27.71
N GLN A 851 50.79 84.73 27.75
CA GLN A 851 49.79 85.44 28.56
C GLN A 851 50.03 85.25 30.07
N GLN A 852 50.33 84.03 30.53
CA GLN A 852 50.63 83.75 31.95
C GLN A 852 51.93 84.43 32.41
N GLN A 853 52.97 84.47 31.57
CA GLN A 853 54.21 85.20 31.87
C GLN A 853 53.99 86.72 31.94
N ARG A 854 52.99 87.26 31.24
CA ARG A 854 52.59 88.67 31.36
C ARG A 854 51.73 88.96 32.59
N SER A 855 51.14 87.94 33.24
CA SER A 855 50.17 88.13 34.33
C SER A 855 50.64 87.68 35.72
N THR A 856 51.87 87.17 35.91
CA THR A 856 52.36 86.71 37.24
C THR A 856 53.52 87.55 37.80
N ALA A 857 53.24 88.30 38.86
CA ALA A 857 54.22 88.81 39.83
C ALA A 857 54.82 87.66 40.68
N PRO A 858 56.00 87.83 41.30
CA PRO A 858 56.79 86.71 41.79
C PRO A 858 56.28 86.21 43.16
N GLY A 859 55.79 84.97 43.20
CA GLY A 859 55.57 84.26 44.45
C GLY A 859 54.53 83.14 44.37
N PHE A 860 54.94 81.93 43.98
CA PHE A 860 54.66 80.67 44.69
C PHE A 860 55.16 79.46 43.87
N VAL A 861 56.00 78.65 44.51
CA VAL A 861 56.58 77.42 43.98
C VAL A 861 55.69 76.25 44.42
N SER A 862 54.80 75.74 43.55
CA SER A 862 54.32 74.34 43.61
C SER A 862 53.50 73.90 42.37
N ARG A 863 54.02 74.11 41.15
CA ARG A 863 53.49 73.47 39.92
C ARG A 863 54.58 72.86 39.01
N HIS A 864 55.83 72.83 39.47
CA HIS A 864 56.99 72.54 38.62
C HIS A 864 57.29 71.04 38.37
N ARG A 865 56.69 70.10 39.12
CA ARG A 865 56.90 68.65 38.91
C ARG A 865 55.91 68.02 37.92
N LEU A 866 54.62 68.32 38.01
CA LEU A 866 53.62 67.80 37.07
C LEU A 866 53.80 68.33 35.63
N GLY A 867 54.18 69.61 35.49
CA GLY A 867 54.47 70.21 34.18
C GLY A 867 55.70 69.64 33.47
N ARG A 868 56.71 69.16 34.19
CA ARG A 868 57.90 68.51 33.58
C ARG A 868 57.63 67.08 33.14
N GLN A 869 56.74 66.37 33.82
CA GLN A 869 56.39 64.98 33.48
C GLN A 869 55.41 64.91 32.30
N CYS A 870 54.44 65.82 32.22
CA CYS A 870 53.62 66.00 31.02
C CYS A 870 54.44 66.50 29.81
N ARG A 871 55.44 67.37 30.01
CA ARG A 871 56.35 67.82 28.92
C ARG A 871 57.22 66.71 28.35
N ARG A 872 57.72 65.78 29.18
CA ARG A 872 58.51 64.63 28.68
C ARG A 872 57.66 63.61 27.93
N LEU A 873 56.43 63.38 28.37
CA LEU A 873 55.48 62.49 27.68
C LEU A 873 54.96 63.12 26.36
N SER A 874 54.76 64.44 26.31
CA SER A 874 54.40 65.15 25.08
C SER A 874 55.57 65.28 24.10
N GLU A 875 56.81 65.47 24.55
CA GLU A 875 58.00 65.47 23.68
C GLU A 875 58.32 64.08 23.12
N ALA A 876 58.14 63.01 23.89
CA ALA A 876 58.32 61.64 23.40
C ALA A 876 57.27 61.28 22.34
N SER A 877 56.00 61.62 22.60
CA SER A 877 54.90 61.42 21.64
C SER A 877 55.05 62.31 20.40
N ARG A 878 55.52 63.56 20.56
CA ARG A 878 55.87 64.46 19.44
C ARG A 878 57.03 63.89 18.61
N ARG A 879 58.08 63.34 19.23
CA ARG A 879 59.21 62.74 18.49
C ARG A 879 58.80 61.50 17.68
N GLN A 880 57.79 60.76 18.10
CA GLN A 880 57.23 59.65 17.29
C GLN A 880 56.37 60.15 16.13
N LEU A 881 55.53 61.17 16.34
CA LEU A 881 54.68 61.76 15.29
C LEU A 881 55.48 62.48 14.18
N PHE A 882 56.59 63.16 14.54
CA PHE A 882 57.43 63.96 13.63
C PHE A 882 58.67 63.26 13.06
N ARG A 883 58.80 61.93 13.21
CA ARG A 883 59.76 61.18 12.37
C ARG A 883 59.33 61.34 10.92
N GLY A 884 60.28 61.59 10.02
CA GLY A 884 60.06 61.82 8.58
C GLY A 884 59.17 60.74 7.93
N PRO A 885 58.75 60.93 6.66
CA PRO A 885 57.63 60.21 6.08
C PRO A 885 57.75 58.70 6.32
N THR A 886 56.70 58.08 6.85
CA THR A 886 56.80 56.67 7.23
C THR A 886 57.02 55.79 6.01
N ARG A 887 57.37 54.53 6.26
CA ARG A 887 57.62 53.59 5.17
C ARG A 887 56.37 53.44 4.29
N ALA A 888 55.17 53.46 4.88
CA ALA A 888 53.91 53.49 4.15
C ALA A 888 53.74 54.76 3.29
N GLU A 889 54.06 55.95 3.81
CA GLU A 889 53.94 57.23 3.08
C GLU A 889 54.90 57.32 1.89
N ARG A 890 56.13 56.80 2.03
CA ARG A 890 57.13 56.77 0.95
C ARG A 890 56.77 55.80 -0.17
N LEU A 891 56.08 54.71 0.17
CA LEU A 891 55.69 53.67 -0.78
C LEU A 891 54.34 53.98 -1.46
N LEU A 892 53.55 54.92 -0.94
CA LEU A 892 52.24 55.30 -1.48
C LEU A 892 52.25 55.74 -2.96
N PRO A 893 53.18 56.61 -3.41
CA PRO A 893 53.27 57.01 -4.82
C PRO A 893 53.70 55.86 -5.74
N TYR A 894 54.57 54.97 -5.23
CA TYR A 894 55.03 53.76 -5.94
C TYR A 894 53.92 52.71 -6.07
N ALA A 895 53.07 52.57 -5.05
CA ALA A 895 51.90 51.72 -5.08
C ALA A 895 50.86 52.19 -6.11
N ARG A 896 50.71 53.52 -6.30
CA ARG A 896 49.85 54.11 -7.35
C ARG A 896 50.34 53.84 -8.78
N GLN A 897 51.67 53.70 -9.00
CA GLN A 897 52.25 53.56 -10.35
C GLN A 897 52.59 52.12 -10.78
N ARG A 898 53.03 51.22 -9.89
CA ARG A 898 53.65 49.93 -10.27
C ARG A 898 52.87 48.64 -9.94
N GLY A 899 51.71 48.73 -9.30
CA GLY A 899 50.84 47.57 -9.05
C GLY A 899 51.43 46.48 -8.11
N LEU A 900 50.61 45.44 -7.89
CA LEU A 900 50.79 44.17 -7.16
C LEU A 900 51.89 44.05 -6.07
N ALA A 901 53.17 44.17 -6.40
CA ALA A 901 54.28 43.99 -5.45
C ALA A 901 54.43 45.17 -4.48
N ALA A 902 54.14 46.39 -4.94
CA ALA A 902 54.23 47.59 -4.11
C ALA A 902 53.10 47.70 -3.08
N ALA A 903 51.94 47.05 -3.32
CA ALA A 903 50.80 47.09 -2.41
C ALA A 903 50.97 46.17 -1.17
N ARG A 904 51.65 45.02 -1.31
CA ARG A 904 51.99 44.15 -0.16
C ARG A 904 53.02 44.81 0.76
N GLY A 905 54.08 45.38 0.18
CA GLY A 905 55.05 46.15 0.96
C GLY A 905 54.47 47.42 1.60
N LEU A 906 53.29 47.88 1.16
CA LEU A 906 52.54 48.98 1.75
C LEU A 906 51.66 48.53 2.92
N GLU A 907 51.05 47.34 2.84
CA GLU A 907 50.28 46.73 3.95
C GLU A 907 51.22 46.32 5.10
N ASP A 908 52.33 45.62 4.81
CA ASP A 908 53.31 45.24 5.84
C ASP A 908 53.92 46.48 6.52
N ALA A 909 54.15 47.56 5.76
CA ALA A 909 54.64 48.82 6.31
C ALA A 909 53.59 49.57 7.15
N LEU A 910 52.29 49.35 6.89
CA LEU A 910 51.20 49.93 7.68
C LEU A 910 51.04 49.21 9.01
N ASP A 911 51.15 47.88 9.03
CA ASP A 911 51.11 47.09 10.25
C ASP A 911 52.33 47.40 11.14
N ASP A 912 53.54 47.52 10.53
CA ASP A 912 54.76 47.97 11.23
C ASP A 912 54.68 49.43 11.75
N ASP A 913 53.94 50.32 11.08
CA ASP A 913 53.75 51.72 11.50
C ASP A 913 52.62 51.88 12.56
N LEU A 914 51.79 50.85 12.74
CA LEU A 914 50.67 50.79 13.69
C LEU A 914 51.06 50.21 15.06
N GLU A 915 52.01 49.26 15.10
CA GLU A 915 52.71 48.81 16.33
C GLU A 915 53.65 49.89 16.89
#